data_AF-A0A9Q4CUW8-F1
#
_entry.id   AF-A0A9Q4CUW8-F1
#
_cell.length_a   1.000
_cell.length_b   1.000
_cell.length_c   1.000
_cell.angle_alpha   90.00
_cell.angle_beta   90.00
_cell.angle_gamma   90.00
#
_symmetry.space_group_name_H-M   'P 1'
#
loop_
_entity.id
_entity.type
_entity.pdbx_description
1 polymer ?
#
loop_
_entity_poly.entity_id
_entity_poly.type
_entity_poly.pdbx_seq_one_letter_code
_entity_poly.pdbx_strand_id
1 'polypeptide(L)'
;MDPSWIEQRPLTGSLGDIQPLSFVLVNSTEDEEVWNTMVRAWHYLGYRNTMGQRVKYLVLFRDMPIAAISFNRASLHVGVRDEWIGWSDEGRRNLLVHVVNNDRFLILPWVRIKNLASHILSLSLHQLKMDWYRLYGVRPYVVETFVDVGRYQGTCYKAANWRYVGETRGFSKVGKVFVYHGNRKGVFLYLLDRRIFKWVSQFPPRRSNPNLSRVRSWDMMLNQPDWSPELFTEVGLDEHSIAGLKVRLEQYLNAYIPCYTHVAQQKNSEMYIKGLLSDLERKSVEPIALRYQDDKAVRTLQMFLKDAPVDDQQMKQIYQSRVGPVSNDPNGMFTVDGSDFPKKGTHSAGVARQYCGRLGKVENCQAGVFIGYSGANGYGLLDGKLYLPKVWFDDIHRELWDKCDIPEDTEFRTKPQLALEMMKDAVSNQNLQFQWVGCDGAFGSDLEFRKGIPEDVWFFADIHRNQRVYRERPTWAVPERTGRRGKHPTRIVPSMKAVSVSTVVEDESVPWQKVVLMEGAKGPVNTLVKCCRVVEVLEDGRDGEELWLYIRKYEDGRIKYALSNAPFDTDIQGLHHAATLRWPIEQSFQECKGLLGMDHYETRSYIGWHRHMLLVMVAHLFVLEVRHQFVKKKIPESIRSS
;
A
#
# COMPACT_ATOMS: atom_id res chain seq x y z
N MET A 1 55.37 0.50 -1.48
CA MET A 1 56.40 0.47 -2.53
C MET A 1 56.00 1.45 -3.62
N ASP A 2 56.90 2.28 -4.12
CA ASP A 2 56.67 3.13 -5.30
C ASP A 2 56.64 2.22 -6.55
N PRO A 3 55.61 2.27 -7.42
CA PRO A 3 55.53 1.44 -8.62
C PRO A 3 56.53 1.79 -9.74
N SER A 4 57.43 2.76 -9.55
CA SER A 4 58.41 3.22 -10.56
C SER A 4 59.32 2.14 -11.13
N TRP A 5 59.48 1.00 -10.45
CA TRP A 5 60.24 -0.16 -10.93
C TRP A 5 59.52 -0.95 -12.04
N ILE A 6 58.22 -0.75 -12.26
CA ILE A 6 57.48 -1.40 -13.36
C ILE A 6 57.67 -0.57 -14.63
N GLU A 7 58.36 -1.15 -15.59
CA GLU A 7 58.61 -0.53 -16.87
C GLU A 7 57.31 -0.34 -17.68
N GLN A 8 56.95 0.92 -17.95
CA GLN A 8 55.70 1.30 -18.63
C GLN A 8 55.84 1.31 -20.16
N ARG A 9 56.47 0.29 -20.74
CA ARG A 9 56.62 0.17 -22.19
C ARG A 9 55.31 -0.29 -22.83
N PRO A 10 54.78 0.40 -23.87
CA PRO A 10 53.60 -0.06 -24.58
C PRO A 10 53.78 -1.47 -25.12
N LEU A 11 52.90 -2.38 -24.70
CA LEU A 11 52.85 -3.76 -25.19
C LEU A 11 51.63 -3.89 -26.10
N THR A 12 51.87 -3.92 -27.41
CA THR A 12 50.85 -4.02 -28.46
C THR A 12 51.13 -5.23 -29.34
N GLY A 13 50.09 -5.80 -29.96
CA GLY A 13 50.23 -6.97 -30.81
C GLY A 13 48.99 -7.87 -30.78
N SER A 14 49.16 -9.08 -31.31
CA SER A 14 48.16 -10.15 -31.24
C SER A 14 48.32 -10.99 -29.98
N LEU A 15 47.31 -11.79 -29.65
CA LEU A 15 47.37 -12.69 -28.49
C LEU A 15 48.49 -13.73 -28.64
N GLY A 16 48.80 -14.17 -29.87
CA GLY A 16 49.86 -15.15 -30.13
C GLY A 16 51.26 -14.61 -29.80
N ASP A 17 51.46 -13.30 -29.91
CA ASP A 17 52.77 -12.65 -29.68
C ASP A 17 53.16 -12.64 -28.19
N ILE A 18 52.19 -12.82 -27.30
CA ILE A 18 52.37 -12.76 -25.85
C ILE A 18 52.09 -14.07 -25.13
N GLN A 19 52.19 -15.19 -25.85
CA GLN A 19 52.09 -16.52 -25.27
C GLN A 19 53.48 -17.17 -25.11
N PRO A 20 53.66 -18.07 -24.14
CA PRO A 20 52.72 -18.43 -23.08
C PRO A 20 52.65 -17.37 -21.96
N LEU A 21 51.52 -17.31 -21.26
CA LEU A 21 51.36 -16.51 -20.05
C LEU A 21 51.58 -17.39 -18.81
N SER A 22 52.36 -16.88 -17.85
CA SER A 22 52.62 -17.57 -16.58
C SER A 22 51.76 -16.98 -15.46
N PHE A 23 51.11 -17.84 -14.67
CA PHE A 23 50.33 -17.44 -13.50
C PHE A 23 51.08 -17.80 -12.22
N VAL A 24 51.59 -16.79 -11.53
CA VAL A 24 52.34 -16.97 -10.27
C VAL A 24 51.41 -16.73 -9.09
N LEU A 25 51.22 -17.75 -8.25
CA LEU A 25 50.50 -17.64 -6.98
C LEU A 25 51.37 -16.86 -5.98
N VAL A 26 50.96 -15.65 -5.61
CA VAL A 26 51.79 -14.75 -4.79
C VAL A 26 51.39 -14.69 -3.33
N ASN A 27 50.42 -15.51 -2.90
CA ASN A 27 49.98 -15.51 -1.51
C ASN A 27 51.13 -15.85 -0.55
N SER A 28 51.40 -14.96 0.41
CA SER A 28 52.43 -15.15 1.43
C SER A 28 53.85 -15.32 0.86
N THR A 29 54.10 -14.75 -0.32
CA THR A 29 55.43 -14.63 -0.93
C THR A 29 55.86 -13.17 -0.99
N GLU A 30 57.12 -12.91 -1.32
CA GLU A 30 57.66 -11.56 -1.50
C GLU A 30 56.94 -10.80 -2.64
N ASP A 31 56.46 -11.53 -3.66
CA ASP A 31 55.69 -10.99 -4.78
C ASP A 31 54.26 -10.54 -4.41
N GLU A 32 53.78 -10.80 -3.19
CA GLU A 32 52.45 -10.33 -2.77
C GLU A 32 52.40 -8.80 -2.73
N GLU A 33 53.49 -8.14 -2.31
CA GLU A 33 53.53 -6.68 -2.24
C GLU A 33 53.67 -6.03 -3.62
N VAL A 34 54.32 -6.73 -4.56
CA VAL A 34 54.31 -6.37 -5.98
C VAL A 34 52.87 -6.32 -6.48
N TRP A 35 52.10 -7.39 -6.27
CA TRP A 35 50.69 -7.46 -6.66
C TRP A 35 49.85 -6.36 -5.99
N ASN A 36 50.04 -6.14 -4.67
CA ASN A 36 49.32 -5.10 -3.93
C ASN A 36 49.61 -3.71 -4.48
N THR A 37 50.87 -3.43 -4.80
CA THR A 37 51.32 -2.16 -5.36
C THR A 37 50.71 -1.91 -6.74
N MET A 38 50.70 -2.92 -7.61
CA MET A 38 50.04 -2.83 -8.93
C MET A 38 48.55 -2.49 -8.83
N VAL A 39 47.81 -3.24 -8.01
CA VAL A 39 46.37 -3.03 -7.86
C VAL A 39 46.06 -1.70 -7.19
N ARG A 40 46.87 -1.26 -6.22
CA ARG A 40 46.73 0.05 -5.57
C ARG A 40 46.94 1.20 -6.54
N ALA A 41 47.91 1.07 -7.45
CA ALA A 41 48.29 2.13 -8.39
C ALA A 41 47.34 2.24 -9.59
N TRP A 42 46.89 1.11 -10.19
CA TRP A 42 46.20 1.15 -11.48
C TRP A 42 44.79 0.53 -11.52
N HIS A 43 44.36 -0.20 -10.49
CA HIS A 43 42.98 -0.67 -10.47
C HIS A 43 42.04 0.42 -9.97
N TYR A 44 40.91 0.65 -10.66
CA TYR A 44 40.02 1.78 -10.37
C TYR A 44 39.35 1.76 -8.97
N LEU A 45 39.21 0.59 -8.35
CA LEU A 45 38.75 0.44 -6.96
C LEU A 45 39.89 0.51 -5.93
N GLY A 46 41.14 0.62 -6.39
CA GLY A 46 42.34 0.45 -5.59
C GLY A 46 42.44 -0.92 -4.91
N TYR A 47 43.39 -1.00 -3.97
CA TYR A 47 43.60 -2.16 -3.12
C TYR A 47 42.98 -1.93 -1.74
N ARG A 48 42.18 -2.90 -1.27
CA ARG A 48 41.72 -2.99 0.12
C ARG A 48 42.12 -4.35 0.67
N ASN A 49 42.80 -4.38 1.82
CA ASN A 49 43.21 -5.63 2.43
C ASN A 49 41.97 -6.44 2.82
N THR A 50 41.86 -7.67 2.31
CA THR A 50 40.69 -8.52 2.55
C THR A 50 41.08 -9.63 3.52
N MET A 51 40.43 -9.69 4.67
CA MET A 51 40.62 -10.77 5.66
C MET A 51 39.90 -12.05 5.20
N GLY A 52 40.53 -13.21 5.33
CA GLY A 52 39.97 -14.52 4.99
C GLY A 52 40.61 -15.20 3.79
N GLN A 53 39.99 -16.29 3.32
CA GLN A 53 40.50 -17.11 2.21
C GLN A 53 40.54 -16.29 0.91
N ARG A 54 41.73 -16.21 0.32
CA ARG A 54 41.99 -15.46 -0.92
C ARG A 54 43.09 -16.09 -1.75
N VAL A 55 43.08 -15.83 -3.04
CA VAL A 55 44.14 -16.21 -3.98
C VAL A 55 44.48 -14.99 -4.83
N LYS A 56 45.76 -14.73 -5.04
CA LYS A 56 46.29 -13.64 -5.87
C LYS A 56 47.24 -14.23 -6.89
N TYR A 57 47.05 -13.86 -8.15
CA TYR A 57 47.93 -14.23 -9.25
C TYR A 57 48.54 -12.98 -9.87
N LEU A 58 49.86 -12.99 -10.04
CA LEU A 58 50.54 -12.18 -11.04
C LEU A 58 50.55 -12.93 -12.37
N VAL A 59 50.23 -12.21 -13.45
CA VAL A 59 50.27 -12.75 -14.80
C VAL A 59 51.49 -12.17 -15.50
N LEU A 60 52.42 -13.04 -15.85
CA LEU A 60 53.71 -12.67 -16.43
C LEU A 60 53.76 -13.04 -17.92
N PHE A 61 54.42 -12.19 -18.70
CA PHE A 61 54.89 -12.51 -20.04
C PHE A 61 56.41 -12.29 -20.08
N ARG A 62 57.19 -13.37 -20.31
CA ARG A 62 58.67 -13.36 -20.25
C ARG A 62 59.18 -12.69 -18.96
N ASP A 63 58.66 -13.16 -17.83
CA ASP A 63 58.94 -12.64 -16.47
C ASP A 63 58.50 -11.20 -16.18
N MET A 64 57.93 -10.48 -17.16
CA MET A 64 57.37 -9.15 -16.95
C MET A 64 55.91 -9.22 -16.49
N PRO A 65 55.52 -8.59 -15.37
CA PRO A 65 54.12 -8.49 -14.96
C PRO A 65 53.30 -7.66 -15.96
N ILE A 66 52.24 -8.25 -16.50
CA ILE A 66 51.33 -7.57 -17.43
C ILE A 66 49.91 -7.41 -16.88
N ALA A 67 49.52 -8.25 -15.92
CA ALA A 67 48.20 -8.23 -15.32
C ALA A 67 48.21 -8.83 -13.90
N ALA A 68 47.17 -8.53 -13.14
CA ALA A 68 46.96 -9.00 -11.78
C ALA A 68 45.49 -9.42 -11.60
N ILE A 69 45.26 -10.60 -11.03
CA ILE A 69 43.90 -11.12 -10.77
C ILE A 69 43.82 -11.74 -9.38
N SER A 70 42.71 -11.55 -8.67
CA SER A 70 42.48 -12.17 -7.36
C SER A 70 41.09 -12.76 -7.21
N PHE A 71 41.02 -13.72 -6.30
CA PHE A 71 39.82 -14.42 -5.90
C PHE A 71 39.70 -14.43 -4.37
N ASN A 72 38.50 -14.30 -3.83
CA ASN A 72 38.21 -14.39 -2.41
C ASN A 72 36.90 -15.14 -2.16
N ARG A 73 36.51 -15.31 -0.89
CA ARG A 73 35.22 -15.94 -0.56
C ARG A 73 34.05 -15.20 -1.21
N ALA A 74 33.04 -15.95 -1.63
CA ALA A 74 31.81 -15.38 -2.15
C ALA A 74 31.10 -14.45 -1.16
N SER A 75 30.34 -13.51 -1.70
CA SER A 75 29.44 -12.66 -0.93
C SER A 75 28.37 -13.52 -0.25
N LEU A 76 28.07 -13.24 1.02
CA LEU A 76 27.17 -14.08 1.83
C LEU A 76 25.77 -14.26 1.22
N HIS A 77 25.25 -13.20 0.59
CA HIS A 77 23.90 -13.20 0.03
C HIS A 77 23.88 -12.39 -1.27
N VAL A 78 23.47 -13.02 -2.36
CA VAL A 78 23.37 -12.40 -3.69
C VAL A 78 22.15 -12.99 -4.38
N GLY A 79 21.02 -12.28 -4.36
CA GLY A 79 19.73 -12.83 -4.77
C GLY A 79 19.74 -13.46 -6.18
N VAL A 80 20.28 -12.75 -7.17
CA VAL A 80 20.33 -13.22 -8.57
C VAL A 80 21.24 -14.46 -8.76
N ARG A 81 22.28 -14.60 -7.94
CA ARG A 81 23.13 -15.80 -7.93
C ARG A 81 22.39 -16.96 -7.27
N ASP A 82 21.82 -16.70 -6.09
CA ASP A 82 21.14 -17.72 -5.30
C ASP A 82 19.96 -18.32 -6.09
N GLU A 83 19.24 -17.48 -6.84
CA GLU A 83 18.21 -17.90 -7.80
C GLU A 83 18.79 -18.73 -8.95
N TRP A 84 19.91 -18.32 -9.54
CA TRP A 84 20.53 -19.06 -10.65
C TRP A 84 21.04 -20.45 -10.23
N ILE A 85 21.60 -20.56 -9.02
CA ILE A 85 22.04 -21.85 -8.47
C ILE A 85 20.82 -22.72 -8.08
N GLY A 86 19.73 -22.09 -7.65
CA GLY A 86 18.47 -22.77 -7.33
C GLY A 86 18.49 -23.49 -5.98
N TRP A 87 19.38 -23.08 -5.06
CA TRP A 87 19.48 -23.67 -3.73
C TRP A 87 18.53 -23.01 -2.71
N SER A 88 18.19 -23.75 -1.66
CA SER A 88 17.46 -23.23 -0.51
C SER A 88 18.36 -22.38 0.40
N ASP A 89 17.82 -21.69 1.41
CA ASP A 89 18.64 -21.01 2.42
C ASP A 89 19.55 -21.97 3.22
N GLU A 90 19.10 -23.21 3.39
CA GLU A 90 19.90 -24.28 3.98
C GLU A 90 20.98 -24.75 3.00
N GLY A 91 20.62 -24.97 1.73
CA GLY A 91 21.57 -25.31 0.67
C GLY A 91 22.65 -24.23 0.51
N ARG A 92 22.27 -22.94 0.51
CA ARG A 92 23.20 -21.80 0.48
C ARG A 92 24.15 -21.82 1.67
N ARG A 93 23.63 -21.96 2.90
CA ARG A 93 24.49 -22.00 4.11
C ARG A 93 25.54 -23.11 4.04
N ASN A 94 25.20 -24.27 3.48
CA ASN A 94 26.11 -25.41 3.39
C ASN A 94 27.04 -25.36 2.18
N LEU A 95 26.56 -24.85 1.03
CA LEU A 95 27.27 -24.95 -0.26
C LEU A 95 27.95 -23.66 -0.70
N LEU A 96 27.70 -22.52 -0.03
CA LEU A 96 28.34 -21.24 -0.36
C LEU A 96 29.86 -21.30 -0.27
N VAL A 97 30.42 -22.18 0.57
CA VAL A 97 31.87 -22.40 0.68
C VAL A 97 32.50 -22.85 -0.65
N HIS A 98 31.71 -23.42 -1.57
CA HIS A 98 32.13 -23.83 -2.91
C HIS A 98 31.99 -22.72 -3.96
N VAL A 99 31.59 -21.50 -3.57
CA VAL A 99 31.53 -20.34 -4.45
C VAL A 99 32.68 -19.38 -4.14
N VAL A 100 33.35 -18.92 -5.19
CA VAL A 100 34.50 -18.04 -5.11
C VAL A 100 34.20 -16.75 -5.86
N ASN A 101 34.56 -15.60 -5.32
CA ASN A 101 34.36 -14.30 -5.96
C ASN A 101 35.67 -13.82 -6.60
N ASN A 102 35.65 -13.45 -7.87
CA ASN A 102 36.72 -12.72 -8.52
C ASN A 102 36.64 -11.24 -8.10
N ASP A 103 37.53 -10.86 -7.19
CA ASP A 103 37.48 -9.57 -6.50
C ASP A 103 38.18 -8.45 -7.30
N ARG A 104 39.36 -8.74 -7.88
CA ARG A 104 40.11 -7.78 -8.68
C ARG A 104 40.58 -8.41 -9.97
N PHE A 105 40.51 -7.62 -11.04
CA PHE A 105 41.09 -7.97 -12.31
C PHE A 105 41.64 -6.71 -12.99
N LEU A 106 42.96 -6.67 -13.14
CA LEU A 106 43.72 -5.56 -13.68
C LEU A 106 44.58 -6.06 -14.85
N ILE A 107 44.50 -5.36 -15.98
CA ILE A 107 45.52 -5.38 -17.03
C ILE A 107 46.19 -4.02 -17.00
N LEU A 108 47.52 -3.97 -17.07
CA LEU A 108 48.24 -2.70 -16.95
C LEU A 108 47.89 -1.76 -18.11
N PRO A 109 47.77 -0.43 -17.87
CA PRO A 109 47.22 0.51 -18.86
C PRO A 109 47.96 0.58 -20.21
N TRP A 110 49.26 0.25 -20.22
CA TRP A 110 50.10 0.24 -21.42
C TRP A 110 50.05 -1.10 -22.18
N VAL A 111 49.36 -2.12 -21.67
CA VAL A 111 49.14 -3.40 -22.34
C VAL A 111 47.85 -3.32 -23.17
N ARG A 112 47.99 -3.28 -24.49
CA ARG A 112 46.86 -3.13 -25.44
C ARG A 112 46.84 -4.28 -26.42
N ILE A 113 46.33 -5.43 -25.95
CA ILE A 113 46.22 -6.65 -26.74
C ILE A 113 44.75 -7.09 -26.77
N LYS A 114 44.23 -7.22 -27.99
CA LYS A 114 42.84 -7.62 -28.22
C LYS A 114 42.62 -9.03 -27.65
N ASN A 115 41.49 -9.23 -26.97
CA ASN A 115 41.07 -10.51 -26.35
C ASN A 115 41.97 -11.03 -25.21
N LEU A 116 42.98 -10.28 -24.76
CA LEU A 116 43.84 -10.69 -23.65
C LEU A 116 43.04 -10.90 -22.35
N ALA A 117 42.07 -10.04 -22.06
CA ALA A 117 41.29 -10.10 -20.83
C ALA A 117 40.50 -11.40 -20.69
N SER A 118 39.78 -11.82 -21.74
CA SER A 118 39.03 -13.08 -21.71
C SER A 118 39.95 -14.31 -21.71
N HIS A 119 41.11 -14.21 -22.35
CA HIS A 119 42.13 -15.26 -22.30
C HIS A 119 42.70 -15.45 -20.89
N ILE A 120 43.08 -14.37 -20.21
CA ILE A 120 43.58 -14.41 -18.83
C ILE A 120 42.51 -14.98 -17.89
N LEU A 121 41.26 -14.52 -18.00
CA LEU A 121 40.15 -15.06 -17.20
C LEU A 121 40.03 -16.58 -17.37
N SER A 122 40.07 -17.07 -18.61
CA SER A 122 39.92 -18.51 -18.90
C SER A 122 41.05 -19.34 -18.30
N LEU A 123 42.31 -18.89 -18.43
CA LEU A 123 43.47 -19.57 -17.85
C LEU A 123 43.46 -19.52 -16.31
N SER A 124 43.09 -18.37 -15.74
CA SER A 124 43.03 -18.19 -14.29
C SER A 124 42.04 -19.14 -13.61
N LEU A 125 40.91 -19.42 -14.26
CA LEU A 125 39.88 -20.33 -13.73
C LEU A 125 40.36 -21.78 -13.65
N HIS A 126 41.21 -22.20 -14.60
CA HIS A 126 41.83 -23.52 -14.59
C HIS A 126 42.79 -23.65 -13.39
N GLN A 127 43.66 -22.65 -13.19
CA GLN A 127 44.62 -22.60 -12.09
C GLN A 127 43.92 -22.52 -10.72
N LEU A 128 42.92 -21.64 -10.61
CA LEU A 128 42.12 -21.43 -9.39
C LEU A 128 41.52 -22.75 -8.87
N LYS A 129 41.02 -23.62 -9.76
CA LYS A 129 40.40 -24.88 -9.37
C LYS A 129 41.35 -25.78 -8.57
N MET A 130 42.63 -25.77 -8.91
CA MET A 130 43.66 -26.58 -8.23
C MET A 130 44.15 -25.88 -6.95
N ASP A 131 44.51 -24.61 -7.04
CA ASP A 131 45.15 -23.91 -5.93
C ASP A 131 44.17 -23.63 -4.78
N TRP A 132 42.90 -23.32 -5.08
CA TRP A 132 41.90 -23.12 -4.03
C TRP A 132 41.69 -24.39 -3.20
N TYR A 133 41.71 -25.56 -3.85
CA TYR A 133 41.62 -26.84 -3.17
C TYR A 133 42.88 -27.16 -2.37
N ARG A 134 44.08 -26.92 -2.93
CA ARG A 134 45.36 -27.13 -2.22
C ARG A 134 45.48 -26.26 -0.97
N LEU A 135 45.08 -25.00 -1.04
CA LEU A 135 45.21 -24.05 0.07
C LEU A 135 44.13 -24.23 1.13
N TYR A 136 42.90 -24.58 0.74
CA TYR A 136 41.74 -24.51 1.64
C TYR A 136 40.97 -25.82 1.82
N GLY A 137 41.36 -26.90 1.13
CA GLY A 137 40.67 -28.20 1.21
C GLY A 137 39.27 -28.21 0.59
N VAL A 138 38.82 -27.10 -0.01
CA VAL A 138 37.48 -26.96 -0.59
C VAL A 138 37.59 -26.84 -2.11
N ARG A 139 36.77 -27.58 -2.85
CA ARG A 139 36.73 -27.47 -4.31
C ARG A 139 35.79 -26.34 -4.73
N PRO A 140 36.21 -25.36 -5.52
CA PRO A 140 35.30 -24.36 -6.06
C PRO A 140 34.46 -24.97 -7.19
N TYR A 141 33.15 -24.71 -7.17
CA TYR A 141 32.22 -25.17 -8.21
C TYR A 141 31.64 -24.03 -9.04
N VAL A 142 31.50 -22.83 -8.45
CA VAL A 142 31.02 -21.63 -9.15
C VAL A 142 31.95 -20.47 -8.81
N VAL A 143 32.22 -19.62 -9.79
CA VAL A 143 32.92 -18.35 -9.59
C VAL A 143 31.97 -17.21 -9.89
N GLU A 144 31.86 -16.23 -9.00
CA GLU A 144 31.10 -15.00 -9.18
C GLU A 144 32.01 -13.80 -9.43
N THR A 145 31.48 -12.76 -10.04
CA THR A 145 32.12 -11.44 -10.12
C THR A 145 31.06 -10.35 -10.20
N PHE A 146 31.43 -9.14 -9.81
CA PHE A 146 30.56 -7.98 -9.80
C PHE A 146 31.13 -6.86 -10.67
N VAL A 147 30.42 -6.52 -11.74
CA VAL A 147 30.82 -5.48 -12.69
C VAL A 147 29.98 -4.23 -12.43
N ASP A 148 30.60 -3.08 -12.24
CA ASP A 148 29.90 -1.81 -12.21
C ASP A 148 29.38 -1.47 -13.61
N VAL A 149 28.07 -1.59 -13.81
CA VAL A 149 27.42 -1.40 -15.13
C VAL A 149 27.45 0.05 -15.59
N GLY A 150 27.62 1.01 -14.67
CA GLY A 150 27.82 2.42 -15.03
C GLY A 150 29.18 2.69 -15.65
N ARG A 151 30.16 1.79 -15.43
CA ARG A 151 31.54 1.97 -15.91
C ARG A 151 31.96 0.95 -16.96
N TYR A 152 31.49 -0.29 -16.88
CA TYR A 152 31.93 -1.39 -17.73
C TYR A 152 30.78 -2.31 -18.14
N GLN A 153 30.77 -2.78 -19.39
CA GLN A 153 29.75 -3.71 -19.90
C GLN A 153 30.01 -5.20 -19.57
N GLY A 154 31.16 -5.52 -18.95
CA GLY A 154 31.56 -6.90 -18.64
C GLY A 154 31.91 -7.75 -19.87
N THR A 155 32.29 -7.12 -20.99
CA THR A 155 32.54 -7.80 -22.28
C THR A 155 33.57 -8.92 -22.19
N CYS A 156 34.65 -8.74 -21.41
CA CYS A 156 35.66 -9.78 -21.23
C CYS A 156 35.12 -11.03 -20.52
N TYR A 157 34.22 -10.87 -19.54
CA TYR A 157 33.57 -11.99 -18.86
C TYR A 157 32.65 -12.75 -19.81
N LYS A 158 31.83 -12.04 -20.60
CA LYS A 158 30.99 -12.65 -21.64
C LYS A 158 31.83 -13.45 -22.66
N ALA A 159 32.92 -12.84 -23.15
CA ALA A 159 33.84 -13.49 -24.08
C ALA A 159 34.59 -14.69 -23.48
N ALA A 160 34.74 -14.75 -22.15
CA ALA A 160 35.28 -15.90 -21.42
C ALA A 160 34.20 -16.92 -20.99
N ASN A 161 33.01 -16.89 -21.60
CA ASN A 161 31.87 -17.77 -21.29
C ASN A 161 31.29 -17.64 -19.87
N TRP A 162 31.47 -16.49 -19.22
CA TRP A 162 30.75 -16.20 -17.98
C TRP A 162 29.31 -15.80 -18.31
N ARG A 163 28.38 -16.29 -17.50
CA ARG A 163 26.96 -16.05 -17.66
C ARG A 163 26.53 -14.85 -16.84
N TYR A 164 25.94 -13.85 -17.49
CA TYR A 164 25.23 -12.78 -16.80
C TYR A 164 23.94 -13.32 -16.18
N VAL A 165 23.71 -13.08 -14.88
CA VAL A 165 22.54 -13.60 -14.16
C VAL A 165 21.60 -12.51 -13.62
N GLY A 166 22.01 -11.25 -13.66
CA GLY A 166 21.19 -10.10 -13.23
C GLY A 166 22.03 -9.04 -12.51
N GLU A 167 21.38 -8.10 -11.84
CA GLU A 167 22.03 -7.00 -11.12
C GLU A 167 21.84 -7.11 -9.61
N THR A 168 22.79 -6.58 -8.84
CA THR A 168 22.60 -6.36 -7.41
C THR A 168 21.62 -5.23 -7.16
N ARG A 169 20.92 -5.28 -6.03
CA ARG A 169 19.94 -4.25 -5.62
C ARG A 169 20.58 -2.94 -5.10
N GLY A 170 21.90 -2.75 -5.19
CA GLY A 170 22.56 -1.50 -4.76
C GLY A 170 22.63 -1.26 -3.24
N PHE A 171 22.67 -2.32 -2.45
CA PHE A 171 22.84 -2.25 -0.98
C PHE A 171 24.25 -2.67 -0.57
N SER A 172 24.81 -2.01 0.44
CA SER A 172 26.02 -2.42 1.15
C SER A 172 25.73 -2.58 2.63
N LYS A 173 26.49 -3.42 3.31
CA LYS A 173 26.36 -3.60 4.75
C LYS A 173 27.28 -2.60 5.46
N VAL A 174 26.71 -1.75 6.31
CA VAL A 174 27.44 -0.83 7.20
C VAL A 174 27.10 -1.23 8.65
N GLY A 175 28.05 -1.85 9.34
CA GLY A 175 27.81 -2.43 10.67
C GLY A 175 26.82 -3.61 10.62
N LYS A 176 25.72 -3.52 11.38
CA LYS A 176 24.62 -4.52 11.37
C LYS A 176 23.49 -4.18 10.38
N VAL A 177 23.54 -3.02 9.71
CA VAL A 177 22.44 -2.50 8.88
C VAL A 177 22.85 -2.53 7.40
N PHE A 178 21.89 -2.77 6.52
CA PHE A 178 22.07 -2.62 5.08
C PHE A 178 21.71 -1.19 4.66
N VAL A 179 22.67 -0.48 4.08
CA VAL A 179 22.52 0.89 3.58
C VAL A 179 22.44 0.83 2.06
N TYR A 180 21.38 1.42 1.51
CA TYR A 180 21.25 1.56 0.06
C TYR A 180 22.15 2.68 -0.44
N HIS A 181 22.93 2.40 -1.49
CA HIS A 181 23.87 3.35 -2.09
C HIS A 181 23.66 3.53 -3.60
N GLY A 182 22.60 2.96 -4.18
CA GLY A 182 22.21 3.16 -5.59
C GLY A 182 23.08 2.45 -6.65
N ASN A 183 24.36 2.19 -6.37
CA ASN A 183 25.27 1.58 -7.35
C ASN A 183 24.95 0.08 -7.57
N ARG A 184 24.19 -0.22 -8.61
CA ARG A 184 23.92 -1.59 -9.06
C ARG A 184 25.15 -2.19 -9.73
N LYS A 185 25.38 -3.48 -9.49
CA LYS A 185 26.47 -4.23 -10.12
C LYS A 185 25.90 -5.40 -10.90
N GLY A 186 26.33 -5.56 -12.14
CA GLY A 186 26.06 -6.74 -12.95
C GLY A 186 26.76 -7.96 -12.35
N VAL A 187 26.01 -9.04 -12.12
CA VAL A 187 26.51 -10.28 -11.55
C VAL A 187 26.76 -11.27 -12.68
N PHE A 188 28.01 -11.74 -12.78
CA PHE A 188 28.41 -12.79 -13.73
C PHE A 188 28.86 -14.03 -12.98
N LEU A 189 28.43 -15.20 -13.44
CA LEU A 189 28.79 -16.49 -12.88
C LEU A 189 29.51 -17.36 -13.91
N TYR A 190 30.55 -18.05 -13.48
CA TYR A 190 31.21 -19.12 -14.22
C TYR A 190 31.05 -20.45 -13.50
N LEU A 191 30.60 -21.48 -14.22
CA LEU A 191 30.41 -22.82 -13.68
C LEU A 191 31.68 -23.65 -13.88
N LEU A 192 32.48 -23.82 -12.83
CA LEU A 192 33.70 -24.66 -12.86
C LEU A 192 33.39 -26.16 -12.83
N ASP A 193 32.28 -26.54 -12.19
CA ASP A 193 31.91 -27.93 -12.01
C ASP A 193 30.39 -28.10 -11.79
N ARG A 194 29.76 -28.93 -12.60
CA ARG A 194 28.32 -29.22 -12.52
C ARG A 194 27.90 -29.99 -11.27
N ARG A 195 28.83 -30.58 -10.52
CA ARG A 195 28.53 -31.33 -9.29
C ARG A 195 27.79 -30.50 -8.24
N ILE A 196 27.93 -29.17 -8.25
CA ILE A 196 27.15 -28.28 -7.37
C ILE A 196 25.64 -28.58 -7.45
N PHE A 197 25.09 -28.81 -8.64
CA PHE A 197 23.65 -29.07 -8.80
C PHE A 197 23.21 -30.42 -8.20
N LYS A 198 24.12 -31.41 -8.13
CA LYS A 198 23.88 -32.68 -7.42
C LYS A 198 23.86 -32.48 -5.89
N TRP A 199 24.68 -31.58 -5.37
CA TRP A 199 24.66 -31.26 -3.94
C TRP A 199 23.45 -30.40 -3.60
N VAL A 200 23.10 -29.44 -4.46
CA VAL A 200 21.90 -28.60 -4.30
C VAL A 200 20.63 -29.44 -4.24
N SER A 201 20.52 -30.51 -5.05
CA SER A 201 19.36 -31.39 -5.02
C SER A 201 19.19 -32.16 -3.69
N GLN A 202 20.23 -32.26 -2.86
CA GLN A 202 20.15 -32.85 -1.51
C GLN A 202 19.53 -31.89 -0.48
N PHE A 203 19.48 -30.60 -0.80
CA PHE A 203 18.83 -29.56 -0.01
C PHE A 203 17.64 -28.98 -0.81
N PRO A 204 16.62 -29.80 -1.12
CA PRO A 204 15.51 -29.35 -1.91
C PRO A 204 14.91 -28.09 -1.26
N PRO A 205 14.53 -27.07 -2.05
CA PRO A 205 13.84 -25.92 -1.51
C PRO A 205 12.65 -26.39 -0.68
N ARG A 206 12.52 -25.88 0.56
CA ARG A 206 11.28 -26.02 1.35
C ARG A 206 10.15 -25.71 0.39
N ARG A 207 9.28 -26.70 0.10
CA ARG A 207 8.30 -26.68 -1.02
C ARG A 207 7.89 -25.26 -1.35
N SER A 208 8.63 -24.68 -2.29
CA SER A 208 8.43 -23.32 -2.74
C SER A 208 7.46 -23.40 -3.88
N ASN A 209 6.35 -22.68 -3.74
CA ASN A 209 5.29 -22.54 -4.72
C ASN A 209 5.91 -22.33 -6.14
N PRO A 210 5.46 -23.01 -7.22
CA PRO A 210 6.08 -23.03 -8.57
C PRO A 210 6.20 -21.67 -9.31
N ASN A 211 6.06 -20.55 -8.62
CA ASN A 211 5.87 -19.21 -9.17
C ASN A 211 7.15 -18.39 -9.40
N LEU A 212 8.33 -18.89 -9.03
CA LEU A 212 9.59 -18.14 -9.17
C LEU A 212 10.08 -17.99 -10.63
N SER A 213 9.77 -18.93 -11.53
CA SER A 213 10.15 -18.79 -12.95
C SER A 213 9.33 -17.72 -13.68
N ARG A 214 8.17 -17.35 -13.13
CA ARG A 214 7.31 -16.26 -13.61
C ARG A 214 7.67 -14.90 -13.03
N VAL A 215 8.61 -14.82 -12.06
CA VAL A 215 9.18 -13.58 -11.49
C VAL A 215 9.98 -12.77 -12.52
N ARG A 216 10.46 -13.40 -13.61
CA ARG A 216 11.19 -12.70 -14.68
C ARG A 216 10.35 -11.77 -15.55
N SER A 217 9.01 -11.90 -15.54
CA SER A 217 8.15 -10.89 -16.16
C SER A 217 7.92 -9.66 -15.27
N TRP A 218 8.41 -9.67 -14.02
CA TRP A 218 8.14 -8.64 -13.01
C TRP A 218 9.13 -7.48 -13.12
N ASP A 219 10.38 -7.75 -13.52
CA ASP A 219 11.37 -6.69 -13.80
C ASP A 219 10.93 -5.75 -14.93
N MET A 220 10.09 -6.19 -15.86
CA MET A 220 9.61 -5.34 -16.97
C MET A 220 8.40 -4.46 -16.60
N MET A 221 7.49 -4.90 -15.72
CA MET A 221 6.34 -4.08 -15.28
C MET A 221 6.68 -3.12 -14.12
N LEU A 222 7.74 -3.40 -13.35
CA LEU A 222 8.11 -2.67 -12.13
C LEU A 222 9.16 -1.55 -12.35
N ASN A 223 9.46 -1.17 -13.59
CA ASN A 223 10.58 -0.25 -13.91
C ASN A 223 10.19 1.23 -14.14
N GLN A 224 8.93 1.63 -13.98
CA GLN A 224 8.55 3.04 -13.96
C GLN A 224 7.97 3.43 -12.59
N PRO A 225 8.62 4.35 -11.83
CA PRO A 225 8.02 4.95 -10.66
C PRO A 225 7.02 6.01 -11.13
N ASP A 226 5.79 5.58 -11.37
CA ASP A 226 4.71 6.44 -11.87
C ASP A 226 3.71 6.67 -10.76
N TRP A 227 4.08 7.59 -9.86
CA TRP A 227 3.34 7.94 -8.66
C TRP A 227 2.68 9.29 -8.90
N SER A 228 1.40 9.45 -8.56
CA SER A 228 0.77 10.78 -8.63
C SER A 228 1.51 11.78 -7.74
N PRO A 229 2.13 12.84 -8.27
CA PRO A 229 2.81 13.84 -7.45
C PRO A 229 1.85 14.55 -6.49
N GLU A 230 0.59 14.73 -6.92
CA GLU A 230 -0.49 15.32 -6.12
C GLU A 230 -0.82 14.47 -4.90
N LEU A 231 -0.91 13.14 -5.07
CA LEU A 231 -1.14 12.18 -3.98
C LEU A 231 -0.09 12.31 -2.88
N PHE A 232 1.19 12.42 -3.23
CA PHE A 232 2.27 12.51 -2.25
C PHE A 232 2.43 13.93 -1.68
N THR A 233 2.10 14.96 -2.45
CA THR A 233 2.09 16.36 -2.00
C THR A 233 1.01 16.61 -0.97
N GLU A 234 -0.23 16.15 -1.21
CA GLU A 234 -1.35 16.29 -0.25
C GLU A 234 -1.09 15.55 1.07
N VAL A 235 -0.29 14.48 1.00
CA VAL A 235 0.07 13.64 2.14
C VAL A 235 1.33 14.16 2.86
N GLY A 236 1.98 15.21 2.34
CA GLY A 236 3.11 15.91 2.97
C GLY A 236 4.47 15.20 2.82
N LEU A 237 4.63 14.42 1.75
CA LEU A 237 5.82 13.62 1.45
C LEU A 237 6.71 14.34 0.42
N ASP A 238 8.02 14.39 0.67
CA ASP A 238 9.00 14.98 -0.25
C ASP A 238 9.53 13.96 -1.28
N GLU A 239 10.18 14.43 -2.35
CA GLU A 239 10.76 13.58 -3.40
C GLU A 239 11.77 12.54 -2.86
N HIS A 240 12.44 12.82 -1.74
CA HIS A 240 13.37 11.90 -1.09
C HIS A 240 12.63 10.77 -0.35
N SER A 241 11.38 11.01 0.09
CA SER A 241 10.48 10.04 0.73
C SER A 241 9.86 9.06 -0.26
N ILE A 242 9.84 9.40 -1.56
CA ILE A 242 9.39 8.52 -2.65
C ILE A 242 10.38 7.36 -2.89
N ALA A 243 11.66 7.56 -2.55
CA ALA A 243 12.69 6.53 -2.65
C ALA A 243 12.39 5.34 -1.71
N GLY A 244 12.03 4.20 -2.30
CA GLY A 244 11.70 2.97 -1.57
C GLY A 244 10.20 2.71 -1.37
N LEU A 245 9.31 3.62 -1.81
CA LEU A 245 7.85 3.36 -1.83
C LEU A 245 7.50 2.11 -2.63
N LYS A 246 8.21 1.83 -3.71
CA LYS A 246 8.06 0.59 -4.50
C LYS A 246 8.22 -0.66 -3.63
N VAL A 247 9.32 -0.75 -2.89
CA VAL A 247 9.61 -1.93 -2.04
C VAL A 247 8.57 -2.03 -0.92
N ARG A 248 8.10 -0.88 -0.41
CA ARG A 248 7.03 -0.83 0.59
C ARG A 248 5.70 -1.30 0.02
N LEU A 249 5.33 -0.88 -1.19
CA LEU A 249 4.12 -1.34 -1.85
C LEU A 249 4.18 -2.84 -2.12
N GLU A 250 5.31 -3.35 -2.61
CA GLU A 250 5.52 -4.81 -2.77
C GLU A 250 5.34 -5.56 -1.44
N GLN A 251 5.95 -5.07 -0.36
CA GLN A 251 5.80 -5.66 0.98
C GLN A 251 4.35 -5.55 1.50
N TYR A 252 3.69 -4.42 1.26
CA TYR A 252 2.31 -4.16 1.61
C TYR A 252 1.37 -5.13 0.90
N LEU A 253 1.58 -5.37 -0.40
CA LEU A 253 0.74 -6.22 -1.23
C LEU A 253 0.97 -7.73 -0.97
N ASN A 254 2.14 -8.12 -0.47
CA ASN A 254 2.43 -9.50 -0.09
C ASN A 254 1.45 -10.05 0.96
N ALA A 255 0.89 -9.19 1.82
CA ALA A 255 -0.12 -9.59 2.79
C ALA A 255 -1.37 -10.20 2.12
N TYR A 256 -1.72 -9.76 0.91
CA TYR A 256 -2.92 -10.20 0.19
C TYR A 256 -2.68 -11.40 -0.73
N ILE A 257 -1.46 -11.97 -0.78
CA ILE A 257 -1.16 -13.15 -1.59
C ILE A 257 -2.13 -14.32 -1.33
N PRO A 258 -2.53 -14.63 -0.07
CA PRO A 258 -3.46 -15.72 0.21
C PRO A 258 -4.82 -15.59 -0.48
N CYS A 259 -5.24 -14.37 -0.83
CA CYS A 259 -6.54 -14.10 -1.47
C CYS A 259 -6.60 -14.56 -2.95
N TYR A 260 -5.45 -14.85 -3.56
CA TYR A 260 -5.38 -15.20 -4.98
C TYR A 260 -5.16 -16.71 -5.17
N THR A 261 -5.98 -17.31 -6.01
CA THR A 261 -5.82 -18.71 -6.42
C THR A 261 -4.73 -18.88 -7.48
N HIS A 262 -4.52 -17.86 -8.31
CA HIS A 262 -3.53 -17.86 -9.38
C HIS A 262 -2.68 -16.58 -9.40
N VAL A 263 -1.40 -16.72 -9.77
CA VAL A 263 -0.48 -15.57 -9.92
C VAL A 263 -0.96 -14.53 -10.92
N ALA A 264 -1.72 -14.93 -11.95
CA ALA A 264 -2.28 -13.98 -12.89
C ALA A 264 -3.21 -12.97 -12.19
N GLN A 265 -3.99 -13.42 -11.20
CA GLN A 265 -4.87 -12.57 -10.40
C GLN A 265 -4.07 -11.63 -9.50
N GLN A 266 -3.03 -12.15 -8.84
CA GLN A 266 -2.11 -11.32 -8.07
C GLN A 266 -1.53 -10.21 -8.95
N LYS A 267 -1.00 -10.56 -10.13
CA LYS A 267 -0.43 -9.58 -11.08
C LYS A 267 -1.44 -8.53 -11.53
N ASN A 268 -2.67 -8.96 -11.82
CA ASN A 268 -3.75 -8.07 -12.22
C ASN A 268 -4.16 -7.13 -11.09
N SER A 269 -4.26 -7.65 -9.86
CA SER A 269 -4.55 -6.85 -8.67
C SER A 269 -3.48 -5.80 -8.40
N GLU A 270 -2.20 -6.20 -8.43
CA GLU A 270 -1.09 -5.27 -8.26
C GLU A 270 -1.00 -4.22 -9.38
N MET A 271 -1.26 -4.62 -10.63
CA MET A 271 -1.32 -3.69 -11.76
C MET A 271 -2.45 -2.69 -11.57
N TYR A 272 -3.62 -3.17 -11.13
CA TYR A 272 -4.77 -2.31 -10.87
C TYR A 272 -4.46 -1.31 -9.76
N ILE A 273 -3.96 -1.77 -8.60
CA ILE A 273 -3.61 -0.91 -7.46
C ILE A 273 -2.54 0.12 -7.84
N LYS A 274 -1.53 -0.24 -8.65
CA LYS A 274 -0.56 0.73 -9.17
C LYS A 274 -1.20 1.80 -10.04
N GLY A 275 -2.12 1.40 -10.93
CA GLY A 275 -2.90 2.34 -11.73
C GLY A 275 -3.80 3.25 -10.90
N LEU A 276 -4.30 2.78 -9.75
CA LEU A 276 -5.00 3.62 -8.79
C LEU A 276 -4.06 4.64 -8.13
N LEU A 277 -2.79 4.27 -7.88
CA LEU A 277 -1.77 5.11 -7.23
C LEU A 277 -0.97 6.03 -8.19
N SER A 278 -1.17 5.89 -9.51
CA SER A 278 -0.41 6.64 -10.53
C SER A 278 -0.99 8.01 -10.84
N ASP A 279 -0.35 8.76 -11.74
CA ASP A 279 -0.78 10.07 -12.22
C ASP A 279 -1.79 10.01 -13.39
N LEU A 280 -2.35 8.83 -13.69
CA LEU A 280 -3.34 8.67 -14.74
C LEU A 280 -4.56 9.58 -14.50
N GLU A 281 -4.90 10.38 -15.52
CA GLU A 281 -6.08 11.26 -15.50
C GLU A 281 -7.37 10.47 -15.24
N ARG A 282 -7.51 9.32 -15.90
CA ARG A 282 -8.62 8.37 -15.68
C ARG A 282 -8.07 7.02 -15.27
N LYS A 283 -8.50 6.56 -14.10
CA LYS A 283 -8.02 5.34 -13.43
C LYS A 283 -8.99 4.17 -13.63
N SER A 284 -9.43 3.99 -14.88
CA SER A 284 -10.30 2.87 -15.28
C SER A 284 -9.46 1.71 -15.84
N VAL A 285 -10.09 0.59 -16.16
CA VAL A 285 -9.38 -0.63 -16.58
C VAL A 285 -8.50 -0.40 -17.81
N GLU A 286 -9.02 0.28 -18.83
CA GLU A 286 -8.31 0.45 -20.10
C GLU A 286 -7.07 1.35 -19.97
N PRO A 287 -7.14 2.58 -19.42
CA PRO A 287 -5.94 3.39 -19.19
C PRO A 287 -4.89 2.68 -18.35
N ILE A 288 -5.29 1.96 -17.29
CA ILE A 288 -4.37 1.22 -16.43
C ILE A 288 -3.70 0.08 -17.21
N ALA A 289 -4.47 -0.70 -17.97
CA ALA A 289 -3.94 -1.78 -18.81
C ALA A 289 -2.92 -1.26 -19.82
N LEU A 290 -3.27 -0.21 -20.56
CA LEU A 290 -2.41 0.38 -21.60
C LEU A 290 -1.15 1.03 -21.01
N ARG A 291 -1.23 1.58 -19.80
CA ARG A 291 -0.08 2.19 -19.12
C ARG A 291 1.01 1.17 -18.78
N TYR A 292 0.62 -0.03 -18.35
CA TYR A 292 1.54 -1.03 -17.78
C TYR A 292 1.76 -2.26 -18.66
N GLN A 293 0.91 -2.50 -19.66
CA GLN A 293 1.01 -3.62 -20.59
C GLN A 293 0.54 -3.20 -22.01
N ASP A 294 -0.36 -3.97 -22.64
CA ASP A 294 -0.82 -3.81 -24.01
C ASP A 294 -2.35 -3.94 -24.10
N ASP A 295 -2.92 -3.82 -25.31
CA ASP A 295 -4.37 -3.92 -25.55
C ASP A 295 -4.98 -5.24 -25.05
N LYS A 296 -4.21 -6.34 -25.03
CA LYS A 296 -4.70 -7.65 -24.55
C LYS A 296 -4.87 -7.65 -23.03
N ALA A 297 -4.12 -6.81 -22.33
CA ALA A 297 -4.25 -6.63 -20.89
C ALA A 297 -5.58 -5.99 -20.50
N VAL A 298 -6.18 -5.17 -21.37
CA VAL A 298 -7.49 -4.53 -21.12
C VAL A 298 -8.54 -5.60 -20.83
N ARG A 299 -8.68 -6.58 -21.72
CA ARG A 299 -9.64 -7.68 -21.55
C ARG A 299 -9.33 -8.52 -20.31
N THR A 300 -8.04 -8.75 -20.05
CA THR A 300 -7.59 -9.55 -18.91
C THR A 300 -7.91 -8.88 -17.58
N LEU A 301 -7.74 -7.55 -17.47
CA LEU A 301 -8.12 -6.78 -16.29
C LEU A 301 -9.63 -6.66 -16.12
N GLN A 302 -10.39 -6.55 -17.22
CA GLN A 302 -11.86 -6.58 -17.16
C GLN A 302 -12.36 -7.88 -16.55
N MET A 303 -11.82 -9.02 -16.99
CA MET A 303 -12.15 -10.34 -16.41
C MET A 303 -11.68 -10.43 -14.95
N PHE A 304 -10.48 -9.94 -14.64
CA PHE A 304 -10.01 -9.89 -13.26
C PHE A 304 -10.98 -9.15 -12.32
N LEU A 305 -11.52 -8.00 -12.72
CA LEU A 305 -12.51 -7.31 -11.90
C LEU A 305 -13.87 -8.03 -11.90
N LYS A 306 -14.28 -8.61 -13.01
CA LYS A 306 -15.63 -9.21 -13.16
C LYS A 306 -15.75 -10.58 -12.47
N ASP A 307 -14.94 -11.55 -12.88
CA ASP A 307 -15.25 -12.98 -12.70
C ASP A 307 -14.06 -13.82 -12.21
N ALA A 308 -12.88 -13.23 -11.99
CA ALA A 308 -11.76 -13.97 -11.44
C ALA A 308 -12.07 -14.53 -10.04
N PRO A 309 -11.71 -15.81 -9.76
CA PRO A 309 -11.90 -16.43 -8.45
C PRO A 309 -10.85 -15.92 -7.45
N VAL A 310 -11.10 -14.72 -6.93
CA VAL A 310 -10.36 -14.05 -5.86
C VAL A 310 -11.22 -14.13 -4.59
N ASP A 311 -10.59 -14.43 -3.46
CA ASP A 311 -11.26 -14.40 -2.15
C ASP A 311 -11.35 -12.95 -1.65
N ASP A 312 -12.36 -12.22 -2.15
CA ASP A 312 -12.61 -10.83 -1.79
C ASP A 312 -12.93 -10.68 -0.29
N GLN A 313 -13.54 -11.70 0.33
CA GLN A 313 -13.85 -11.68 1.77
C GLN A 313 -12.58 -11.78 2.61
N GLN A 314 -11.65 -12.68 2.26
CA GLN A 314 -10.35 -12.75 2.91
C GLN A 314 -9.55 -11.46 2.69
N MET A 315 -9.60 -10.89 1.48
CA MET A 315 -8.95 -9.60 1.18
C MET A 315 -9.50 -8.48 2.08
N LYS A 316 -10.82 -8.42 2.25
CA LYS A 316 -11.48 -7.49 3.16
C LYS A 316 -11.05 -7.69 4.61
N GLN A 317 -10.98 -8.94 5.09
CA GLN A 317 -10.52 -9.23 6.45
C GLN A 317 -9.07 -8.78 6.69
N ILE A 318 -8.18 -9.06 5.73
CA ILE A 318 -6.78 -8.60 5.79
C ILE A 318 -6.72 -7.08 5.79
N TYR A 319 -7.47 -6.43 4.90
CA TYR A 319 -7.57 -4.97 4.83
C TYR A 319 -8.02 -4.39 6.17
N GLN A 320 -9.17 -4.83 6.69
CA GLN A 320 -9.71 -4.35 7.95
C GLN A 320 -8.70 -4.57 9.09
N SER A 321 -8.02 -5.74 9.15
CA SER A 321 -7.06 -6.09 10.21
C SER A 321 -5.85 -5.16 10.28
N ARG A 322 -5.59 -4.41 9.21
CA ARG A 322 -4.52 -3.41 9.12
C ARG A 322 -5.01 -2.00 9.43
N VAL A 323 -6.28 -1.69 9.12
CA VAL A 323 -6.92 -0.44 9.55
C VAL A 323 -7.07 -0.43 11.07
N GLY A 324 -7.52 -1.56 11.66
CA GLY A 324 -7.82 -1.67 13.09
C GLY A 324 -6.71 -1.18 14.02
N PRO A 325 -5.45 -1.65 13.93
CA PRO A 325 -4.37 -1.20 14.80
C PRO A 325 -3.99 0.29 14.66
N VAL A 326 -4.28 0.92 13.52
CA VAL A 326 -4.02 2.34 13.28
C VAL A 326 -5.14 3.21 13.84
N SER A 327 -6.32 2.66 14.08
CA SER A 327 -7.47 3.46 14.50
C SER A 327 -8.11 3.03 15.82
N ASN A 328 -7.86 1.82 16.32
CA ASN A 328 -8.53 1.26 17.50
C ASN A 328 -8.39 2.18 18.73
N ASP A 329 -9.50 2.77 19.13
CA ASP A 329 -9.60 3.80 20.15
C ASP A 329 -10.90 3.54 20.94
N PRO A 330 -10.86 3.38 22.27
CA PRO A 330 -12.05 3.27 23.09
C PRO A 330 -13.06 4.42 22.86
N ASN A 331 -12.57 5.61 22.52
CA ASN A 331 -13.39 6.78 22.22
C ASN A 331 -13.57 7.02 20.72
N GLY A 332 -13.21 6.04 19.88
CA GLY A 332 -13.34 6.10 18.44
C GLY A 332 -14.79 6.13 17.95
N MET A 333 -14.95 6.44 16.67
CA MET A 333 -16.24 6.56 16.00
C MET A 333 -16.31 5.67 14.77
N PHE A 334 -17.34 4.82 14.71
CA PHE A 334 -17.83 4.28 13.44
C PHE A 334 -18.61 5.35 12.69
N THR A 335 -18.34 5.53 11.41
CA THR A 335 -19.06 6.50 10.58
C THR A 335 -19.82 5.79 9.48
N VAL A 336 -21.07 6.19 9.23
CA VAL A 336 -21.91 5.70 8.14
C VAL A 336 -22.18 6.84 7.18
N ASP A 337 -21.88 6.61 5.91
CA ASP A 337 -22.13 7.61 4.88
C ASP A 337 -22.39 6.96 3.50
N GLY A 338 -23.09 7.69 2.64
CA GLY A 338 -23.43 7.28 1.30
C GLY A 338 -22.56 7.96 0.25
N SER A 339 -22.32 7.28 -0.87
CA SER A 339 -21.71 7.92 -2.04
C SER A 339 -22.42 7.50 -3.32
N ASP A 340 -22.80 8.49 -4.12
CA ASP A 340 -23.48 8.28 -5.40
C ASP A 340 -22.51 8.41 -6.59
N PHE A 341 -22.72 7.57 -7.59
CA PHE A 341 -21.89 7.43 -8.79
C PHE A 341 -22.77 7.60 -10.04
N PRO A 342 -22.76 8.78 -10.68
CA PRO A 342 -23.56 9.03 -11.89
C PRO A 342 -23.26 8.03 -13.01
N LYS A 343 -24.30 7.54 -13.70
CA LYS A 343 -24.17 6.61 -14.82
C LYS A 343 -25.05 7.05 -15.99
N LYS A 344 -24.55 6.87 -17.21
CA LYS A 344 -25.30 7.19 -18.44
C LYS A 344 -26.20 6.02 -18.92
N GLY A 345 -25.84 4.77 -18.59
CA GLY A 345 -26.57 3.57 -19.03
C GLY A 345 -27.43 2.94 -17.94
N THR A 346 -28.25 1.96 -18.34
CA THR A 346 -29.22 1.24 -17.48
C THR A 346 -28.80 -0.20 -17.12
N HIS A 347 -27.65 -0.65 -17.60
CA HIS A 347 -27.22 -2.06 -17.53
C HIS A 347 -26.08 -2.30 -16.53
N SER A 348 -25.98 -1.48 -15.48
CA SER A 348 -25.00 -1.66 -14.40
C SER A 348 -25.72 -2.01 -13.12
N ALA A 349 -25.22 -2.96 -12.34
CA ALA A 349 -25.84 -3.41 -11.10
C ALA A 349 -26.32 -2.23 -10.23
N GLY A 350 -27.57 -2.25 -9.75
CA GLY A 350 -28.09 -1.22 -8.85
C GLY A 350 -28.27 0.18 -9.45
N VAL A 351 -28.08 0.37 -10.77
CA VAL A 351 -28.31 1.67 -11.40
C VAL A 351 -29.81 1.96 -11.45
N ALA A 352 -30.22 3.15 -11.03
CA ALA A 352 -31.59 3.62 -11.14
C ALA A 352 -31.63 5.15 -11.12
N ARG A 353 -32.77 5.73 -11.51
CA ARG A 353 -33.06 7.14 -11.26
C ARG A 353 -33.36 7.34 -9.78
N GLN A 354 -32.41 7.89 -9.05
CA GLN A 354 -32.50 8.16 -7.62
C GLN A 354 -31.82 9.49 -7.28
N TYR A 355 -32.05 10.02 -6.07
CA TYR A 355 -31.38 11.24 -5.66
C TYR A 355 -29.86 11.00 -5.65
N CYS A 356 -29.13 11.81 -6.42
CA CYS A 356 -27.69 11.75 -6.54
C CYS A 356 -27.11 12.97 -5.80
N GLY A 357 -26.60 12.75 -4.60
CA GLY A 357 -26.04 13.80 -3.74
C GLY A 357 -24.93 14.60 -4.43
N ARG A 358 -24.12 13.93 -5.27
CA ARG A 358 -23.07 14.59 -6.07
C ARG A 358 -23.61 15.63 -7.06
N LEU A 359 -24.78 15.37 -7.66
CA LEU A 359 -25.39 16.27 -8.64
C LEU A 359 -26.49 17.15 -8.02
N GLY A 360 -26.84 16.92 -6.75
CA GLY A 360 -27.89 17.63 -6.03
C GLY A 360 -29.30 17.40 -6.58
N LYS A 361 -29.52 16.37 -7.40
CA LYS A 361 -30.79 16.12 -8.12
C LYS A 361 -31.05 14.63 -8.33
N VAL A 362 -32.29 14.30 -8.67
CA VAL A 362 -32.65 12.95 -9.12
C VAL A 362 -32.04 12.70 -10.50
N GLU A 363 -31.14 11.72 -10.57
CA GLU A 363 -30.41 11.38 -11.79
C GLU A 363 -30.18 9.87 -11.85
N ASN A 364 -29.81 9.36 -13.01
CA ASN A 364 -29.42 7.97 -13.14
C ASN A 364 -28.03 7.73 -12.49
N CYS A 365 -28.00 6.98 -11.40
CA CYS A 365 -26.77 6.69 -10.66
C CYS A 365 -26.83 5.35 -9.93
N GLN A 366 -25.65 4.87 -9.53
CA GLN A 366 -25.50 3.84 -8.51
C GLN A 366 -25.26 4.52 -7.15
N ALA A 367 -25.72 3.90 -6.07
CA ALA A 367 -25.48 4.38 -4.71
C ALA A 367 -24.72 3.32 -3.92
N GLY A 368 -23.60 3.68 -3.31
CA GLY A 368 -22.89 2.85 -2.35
C GLY A 368 -23.15 3.32 -0.92
N VAL A 369 -23.27 2.38 0.00
CA VAL A 369 -23.25 2.64 1.45
C VAL A 369 -21.90 2.21 1.96
N PHE A 370 -21.24 3.05 2.74
CA PHE A 370 -19.92 2.77 3.29
C PHE A 370 -19.92 2.96 4.79
N ILE A 371 -19.09 2.17 5.45
CA ILE A 371 -18.73 2.38 6.85
C ILE A 371 -17.26 2.80 6.90
N GLY A 372 -16.95 3.73 7.77
CA GLY A 372 -15.59 4.14 8.10
C GLY A 372 -15.36 4.09 9.60
N TYR A 373 -14.12 4.29 9.99
CA TYR A 373 -13.70 4.38 11.38
C TYR A 373 -12.74 5.55 11.54
N SER A 374 -12.91 6.29 12.62
CA SER A 374 -12.03 7.40 13.03
C SER A 374 -11.64 7.24 14.50
N GLY A 375 -10.35 7.38 14.82
CA GLY A 375 -9.84 7.43 16.19
C GLY A 375 -8.63 8.33 16.31
N ALA A 376 -8.06 8.46 17.51
CA ALA A 376 -6.93 9.36 17.78
C ALA A 376 -5.68 9.07 16.92
N ASN A 377 -5.51 7.81 16.49
CA ASN A 377 -4.32 7.36 15.76
C ASN A 377 -4.49 7.37 14.23
N GLY A 378 -5.71 7.60 13.72
CA GLY A 378 -5.98 7.64 12.28
C GLY A 378 -7.43 7.33 11.92
N TYR A 379 -7.71 7.32 10.63
CA TYR A 379 -9.03 7.06 10.07
C TYR A 379 -8.95 6.25 8.78
N GLY A 380 -10.07 5.67 8.35
CA GLY A 380 -10.19 5.02 7.05
C GLY A 380 -11.58 4.43 6.83
N LEU A 381 -11.88 4.05 5.58
CA LEU A 381 -13.04 3.20 5.30
C LEU A 381 -12.84 1.80 5.88
N LEU A 382 -13.91 1.05 6.09
CA LEU A 382 -13.87 -0.33 6.59
C LEU A 382 -14.58 -1.31 5.67
N ASP A 383 -15.70 -0.90 5.07
CA ASP A 383 -16.48 -1.71 4.14
C ASP A 383 -17.35 -0.82 3.26
N GLY A 384 -17.81 -1.37 2.14
CA GLY A 384 -18.72 -0.71 1.21
C GLY A 384 -19.61 -1.71 0.48
N LYS A 385 -20.93 -1.50 0.55
CA LYS A 385 -21.93 -2.29 -0.17
C LYS A 385 -22.67 -1.45 -1.20
N LEU A 386 -22.88 -2.02 -2.38
CA LEU A 386 -23.73 -1.43 -3.41
C LEU A 386 -25.20 -1.55 -2.99
N TYR A 387 -25.92 -0.43 -2.94
CA TYR A 387 -27.36 -0.43 -2.72
C TYR A 387 -28.09 -0.84 -4.01
N LEU A 388 -28.91 -1.89 -3.92
CA LEU A 388 -29.81 -2.32 -4.99
C LEU A 388 -31.22 -1.74 -4.71
N PRO A 389 -31.70 -0.76 -5.50
CA PRO A 389 -33.03 -0.20 -5.31
C PRO A 389 -34.13 -1.26 -5.50
N LYS A 390 -35.27 -1.11 -4.83
CA LYS A 390 -36.37 -2.10 -4.85
C LYS A 390 -36.82 -2.52 -6.25
N VAL A 391 -36.73 -1.62 -7.25
CA VAL A 391 -37.05 -1.94 -8.65
C VAL A 391 -36.19 -3.07 -9.22
N TRP A 392 -34.96 -3.26 -8.72
CA TRP A 392 -34.11 -4.38 -9.15
C TRP A 392 -34.65 -5.74 -8.73
N PHE A 393 -35.62 -5.83 -7.82
CA PHE A 393 -36.19 -7.09 -7.34
C PHE A 393 -37.52 -7.44 -8.03
N ASP A 394 -37.88 -6.73 -9.11
CA ASP A 394 -39.01 -7.11 -9.95
C ASP A 394 -38.61 -8.14 -11.02
N ASP A 395 -39.62 -8.77 -11.65
CA ASP A 395 -39.41 -9.79 -12.67
C ASP A 395 -38.70 -9.25 -13.92
N ILE A 396 -38.85 -7.96 -14.23
CA ILE A 396 -38.28 -7.31 -15.42
C ILE A 396 -36.76 -7.19 -15.28
N HIS A 397 -36.28 -6.91 -14.07
CA HIS A 397 -34.85 -6.75 -13.79
C HIS A 397 -34.13 -8.08 -13.57
N ARG A 398 -34.82 -9.23 -13.52
CA ARG A 398 -34.16 -10.54 -13.38
C ARG A 398 -33.18 -10.84 -14.51
N GLU A 399 -33.47 -10.45 -15.75
CA GLU A 399 -32.50 -10.60 -16.85
C GLU A 399 -31.23 -9.75 -16.61
N LEU A 400 -31.37 -8.60 -15.96
CA LEU A 400 -30.23 -7.77 -15.56
C LEU A 400 -29.44 -8.36 -14.40
N TRP A 401 -30.03 -9.20 -13.54
CA TRP A 401 -29.29 -9.92 -12.50
C TRP A 401 -28.26 -10.86 -13.11
N ASP A 402 -28.69 -11.67 -14.06
CA ASP A 402 -27.81 -12.62 -14.76
C ASP A 402 -26.70 -11.87 -15.51
N LYS A 403 -27.05 -10.77 -16.19
CA LYS A 403 -26.06 -9.95 -16.93
C LYS A 403 -25.07 -9.20 -16.03
N CYS A 404 -25.48 -8.88 -14.80
CA CYS A 404 -24.66 -8.18 -13.82
C CYS A 404 -24.05 -9.10 -12.76
N ASP A 405 -24.23 -10.42 -12.88
CA ASP A 405 -23.71 -11.42 -11.95
C ASP A 405 -24.10 -11.08 -10.48
N ILE A 406 -25.37 -10.74 -10.24
CA ILE A 406 -25.90 -10.52 -8.88
C ILE A 406 -26.12 -11.90 -8.24
N PRO A 407 -25.61 -12.16 -7.01
CA PRO A 407 -25.81 -13.44 -6.32
C PRO A 407 -27.30 -13.79 -6.16
N GLU A 408 -27.68 -15.04 -6.42
CA GLU A 408 -29.09 -15.49 -6.41
C GLU A 408 -29.78 -15.32 -5.05
N ASP A 409 -29.02 -15.42 -3.97
CA ASP A 409 -29.45 -15.28 -2.58
C ASP A 409 -29.51 -13.81 -2.11
N THR A 410 -29.25 -12.85 -3.00
CA THR A 410 -29.34 -11.43 -2.67
C THR A 410 -30.78 -11.05 -2.34
N GLU A 411 -31.01 -10.52 -1.15
CA GLU A 411 -32.31 -9.99 -0.72
C GLU A 411 -32.33 -8.45 -0.72
N PHE A 412 -33.52 -7.86 -0.79
CA PHE A 412 -33.66 -6.41 -0.65
C PHE A 412 -33.26 -5.97 0.76
N ARG A 413 -32.43 -4.94 0.81
CA ARG A 413 -32.02 -4.25 2.04
C ARG A 413 -32.07 -2.74 1.81
N THR A 414 -32.56 -2.00 2.79
CA THR A 414 -32.49 -0.53 2.80
C THR A 414 -31.05 -0.09 3.06
N LYS A 415 -30.71 1.17 2.72
CA LYS A 415 -29.38 1.72 3.02
C LYS A 415 -29.05 1.62 4.53
N PRO A 416 -29.95 1.96 5.47
CA PRO A 416 -29.74 1.72 6.89
C PRO A 416 -29.45 0.27 7.27
N GLN A 417 -30.20 -0.69 6.72
CA GLN A 417 -29.98 -2.10 6.99
C GLN A 417 -28.59 -2.55 6.53
N LEU A 418 -28.17 -2.14 5.33
CA LEU A 418 -26.82 -2.42 4.83
C LEU A 418 -25.73 -1.85 5.75
N ALA A 419 -25.92 -0.63 6.26
CA ALA A 419 -24.97 -0.02 7.19
C ALA A 419 -24.85 -0.80 8.50
N LEU A 420 -25.99 -1.15 9.12
CA LEU A 420 -26.02 -1.91 10.37
C LEU A 420 -25.40 -3.30 10.22
N GLU A 421 -25.68 -4.00 9.11
CA GLU A 421 -25.07 -5.28 8.79
C GLU A 421 -23.54 -5.16 8.68
N MET A 422 -23.04 -4.18 7.91
CA MET A 422 -21.61 -3.97 7.76
C MET A 422 -20.92 -3.61 9.08
N MET A 423 -21.56 -2.78 9.92
CA MET A 423 -21.03 -2.47 11.25
C MET A 423 -20.93 -3.72 12.12
N LYS A 424 -21.98 -4.53 12.18
CA LYS A 424 -21.99 -5.78 12.92
C LYS A 424 -20.89 -6.73 12.45
N ASP A 425 -20.73 -6.87 11.14
CA ASP A 425 -19.66 -7.68 10.54
C ASP A 425 -18.28 -7.14 10.93
N ALA A 426 -18.04 -5.83 10.81
CA ALA A 426 -16.75 -5.22 11.14
C ALA A 426 -16.39 -5.41 12.62
N VAL A 427 -17.33 -5.19 13.55
CA VAL A 427 -17.13 -5.38 14.99
C VAL A 427 -16.77 -6.83 15.31
N SER A 428 -17.49 -7.79 14.71
CA SER A 428 -17.24 -9.22 14.94
C SER A 428 -15.87 -9.70 14.44
N ASN A 429 -15.35 -9.10 13.37
CA ASN A 429 -14.12 -9.55 12.71
C ASN A 429 -12.83 -8.94 13.30
N GLN A 430 -12.91 -7.79 13.98
CA GLN A 430 -11.75 -6.94 14.24
C GLN A 430 -11.50 -6.62 15.72
N ASN A 431 -12.44 -6.93 16.61
CA ASN A 431 -12.40 -6.51 18.02
C ASN A 431 -12.12 -5.00 18.17
N LEU A 432 -12.75 -4.18 17.31
CA LEU A 432 -12.64 -2.73 17.37
C LEU A 432 -13.39 -2.21 18.59
N GLN A 433 -12.70 -1.38 19.36
CA GLN A 433 -13.27 -0.57 20.42
C GLN A 433 -13.76 0.74 19.81
N PHE A 434 -14.90 1.22 20.27
CA PHE A 434 -15.48 2.49 19.88
C PHE A 434 -16.55 2.83 20.89
N GLN A 435 -16.82 4.13 21.03
CA GLN A 435 -17.91 4.64 21.85
C GLN A 435 -18.93 5.39 21.00
N TRP A 436 -18.55 5.81 19.79
CA TRP A 436 -19.36 6.69 18.96
C TRP A 436 -19.79 6.03 17.64
N VAL A 437 -20.98 6.41 17.17
CA VAL A 437 -21.48 6.12 15.83
C VAL A 437 -21.95 7.41 15.18
N GLY A 438 -21.21 7.89 14.18
CA GLY A 438 -21.54 9.08 13.40
C GLY A 438 -22.27 8.74 12.11
N CYS A 439 -23.21 9.58 11.68
CA CYS A 439 -23.85 9.42 10.37
C CYS A 439 -24.34 10.74 9.78
N ASP A 440 -24.61 10.74 8.47
CA ASP A 440 -25.15 11.91 7.78
C ASP A 440 -26.67 12.09 8.01
N GLY A 441 -27.26 13.15 7.44
CA GLY A 441 -28.68 13.45 7.57
C GLY A 441 -29.63 12.36 7.05
N ALA A 442 -29.19 11.59 6.04
CA ALA A 442 -30.01 10.55 5.42
C ALA A 442 -30.14 9.32 6.32
N PHE A 443 -29.10 8.96 7.07
CA PHE A 443 -29.14 7.88 8.05
C PHE A 443 -29.61 8.38 9.43
N GLY A 444 -29.19 9.58 9.85
CA GLY A 444 -29.47 10.10 11.18
C GLY A 444 -30.93 10.43 11.45
N SER A 445 -31.66 10.80 10.39
CA SER A 445 -33.11 11.03 10.48
C SER A 445 -33.93 9.73 10.50
N ASP A 446 -33.32 8.57 10.23
CA ASP A 446 -33.98 7.26 10.25
C ASP A 446 -34.00 6.70 11.69
N LEU A 447 -35.21 6.50 12.22
CA LEU A 447 -35.39 6.03 13.59
C LEU A 447 -34.97 4.56 13.77
N GLU A 448 -35.24 3.72 12.77
CA GLU A 448 -34.91 2.29 12.84
C GLU A 448 -33.40 2.07 12.73
N PHE A 449 -32.70 2.92 11.97
CA PHE A 449 -31.24 2.99 11.99
C PHE A 449 -30.71 3.28 13.40
N ARG A 450 -31.21 4.34 14.04
CA ARG A 450 -30.75 4.75 15.38
C ARG A 450 -31.06 3.70 16.45
N LYS A 451 -32.21 3.02 16.36
CA LYS A 451 -32.54 1.88 17.25
C LYS A 451 -31.68 0.64 16.99
N GLY A 452 -31.16 0.47 15.77
CA GLY A 452 -30.29 -0.64 15.42
C GLY A 452 -28.85 -0.47 15.91
N ILE A 453 -28.47 0.73 16.35
CA ILE A 453 -27.17 0.99 16.98
C ILE A 453 -27.14 0.32 18.37
N PRO A 454 -26.05 -0.35 18.77
CA PRO A 454 -25.94 -0.98 20.09
C PRO A 454 -26.25 -0.01 21.25
N GLU A 455 -26.92 -0.49 22.29
CA GLU A 455 -27.35 0.36 23.43
C GLU A 455 -26.19 0.92 24.24
N ASP A 456 -25.02 0.28 24.20
CA ASP A 456 -23.81 0.64 24.93
C ASP A 456 -22.93 1.67 24.19
N VAL A 457 -23.34 2.11 23.00
CA VAL A 457 -22.63 3.14 22.22
C VAL A 457 -23.50 4.35 21.96
N TRP A 458 -22.85 5.49 21.72
CA TRP A 458 -23.50 6.77 21.52
C TRP A 458 -23.51 7.15 20.05
N PHE A 459 -24.65 7.56 19.51
CA PHE A 459 -24.70 8.13 18.18
C PHE A 459 -24.43 9.63 18.20
N PHE A 460 -23.87 10.13 17.11
CA PHE A 460 -23.79 11.55 16.76
C PHE A 460 -24.27 11.71 15.32
N ALA A 461 -25.56 11.92 15.16
CA ALA A 461 -26.28 11.78 13.90
C ALA A 461 -26.64 13.16 13.34
N ASP A 462 -26.12 13.51 12.16
CA ASP A 462 -26.59 14.70 11.46
C ASP A 462 -28.08 14.56 11.15
N ILE A 463 -28.80 15.67 11.20
CA ILE A 463 -30.23 15.73 10.94
C ILE A 463 -30.58 16.94 10.06
N HIS A 464 -31.73 16.87 9.41
CA HIS A 464 -32.23 18.00 8.62
C HIS A 464 -32.71 19.14 9.51
N ARG A 465 -32.58 20.38 9.01
CA ARG A 465 -32.97 21.60 9.74
C ARG A 465 -34.44 21.65 10.17
N ASN A 466 -35.30 20.88 9.51
CA ASN A 466 -36.75 20.79 9.76
C ASN A 466 -37.13 19.65 10.72
N GLN A 467 -36.15 18.88 11.23
CA GLN A 467 -36.37 17.85 12.23
C GLN A 467 -37.15 18.45 13.41
N ARG A 468 -38.17 17.71 13.86
CA ARG A 468 -39.08 18.18 14.90
C ARG A 468 -38.65 17.64 16.25
N VAL A 469 -38.60 18.51 17.25
CA VAL A 469 -38.24 18.19 18.63
C VAL A 469 -39.14 18.94 19.60
N TYR A 470 -39.38 18.39 20.78
CA TYR A 470 -39.91 19.16 21.92
C TYR A 470 -38.73 19.81 22.66
N ARG A 471 -38.91 21.06 23.12
CA ARG A 471 -37.85 21.78 23.87
C ARG A 471 -37.64 21.21 25.27
N GLU A 472 -38.71 20.69 25.85
CA GLU A 472 -38.74 20.01 27.14
C GLU A 472 -39.72 18.84 27.03
N ARG A 473 -39.71 17.90 27.98
CA ARG A 473 -40.63 16.76 27.93
C ARG A 473 -42.08 17.25 28.09
N PRO A 474 -42.95 17.06 27.08
CA PRO A 474 -44.33 17.50 27.17
C PRO A 474 -45.11 16.64 28.16
N THR A 475 -46.13 17.23 28.77
CA THR A 475 -47.16 16.47 29.50
C THR A 475 -48.32 16.19 28.56
N TRP A 476 -48.95 15.02 28.68
CA TRP A 476 -50.03 14.59 27.81
C TRP A 476 -51.36 14.67 28.54
N ALA A 477 -52.25 15.54 28.08
CA ALA A 477 -53.55 15.76 28.70
C ALA A 477 -54.64 16.02 27.66
N VAL A 478 -55.89 15.79 28.06
CA VAL A 478 -57.04 16.27 27.30
C VAL A 478 -57.12 17.79 27.50
N PRO A 479 -57.12 18.59 26.43
CA PRO A 479 -57.06 20.05 26.57
C PRO A 479 -58.35 20.58 27.22
N GLU A 480 -58.20 21.64 28.02
CA GLU A 480 -59.34 22.28 28.66
C GLU A 480 -60.33 22.85 27.63
N ARG A 481 -61.61 22.79 27.96
CA ARG A 481 -62.68 23.24 27.09
C ARG A 481 -62.71 24.78 27.05
N THR A 482 -62.29 25.37 25.93
CA THR A 482 -62.20 26.82 25.75
C THR A 482 -63.50 27.50 25.29
N GLY A 483 -64.61 26.77 25.11
CA GLY A 483 -65.89 27.34 24.61
C GLY A 483 -67.17 26.65 25.09
N ARG A 484 -68.29 27.41 25.13
CA ARG A 484 -69.61 26.93 25.60
C ARG A 484 -70.40 26.07 24.59
N ARG A 485 -70.01 26.04 23.31
CA ARG A 485 -70.61 25.17 22.26
C ARG A 485 -69.52 24.30 21.62
N GLY A 486 -69.89 23.09 21.18
CA GLY A 486 -68.98 22.10 20.59
C GLY A 486 -68.83 20.83 21.44
N LYS A 487 -68.31 19.75 20.84
CA LYS A 487 -68.03 18.49 21.54
C LYS A 487 -66.88 18.70 22.55
N HIS A 488 -66.95 18.02 23.69
CA HIS A 488 -65.85 17.99 24.64
C HIS A 488 -64.59 17.45 23.95
N PRO A 489 -63.41 18.07 24.16
CA PRO A 489 -62.16 17.47 23.70
C PRO A 489 -62.01 16.10 24.35
N THR A 490 -61.73 15.07 23.55
CA THR A 490 -61.45 13.71 24.02
C THR A 490 -60.06 13.22 23.61
N ARG A 491 -59.42 13.93 22.67
CA ARG A 491 -58.09 13.60 22.18
C ARG A 491 -57.04 14.13 23.15
N ILE A 492 -56.15 13.25 23.60
CA ILE A 492 -54.96 13.62 24.36
C ILE A 492 -53.99 14.35 23.43
N VAL A 493 -53.50 15.50 23.86
CA VAL A 493 -52.55 16.34 23.12
C VAL A 493 -51.36 16.72 24.01
N PRO A 494 -50.18 17.02 23.44
CA PRO A 494 -49.05 17.45 24.23
C PRO A 494 -49.26 18.88 24.74
N SER A 495 -48.73 19.18 25.93
CA SER A 495 -48.78 20.50 26.58
C SER A 495 -48.07 21.60 25.78
N MET A 496 -47.15 21.22 24.91
CA MET A 496 -46.43 22.11 24.01
C MET A 496 -46.38 21.55 22.60
N LYS A 497 -46.23 22.45 21.63
CA LYS A 497 -46.01 22.04 20.24
C LYS A 497 -44.55 21.69 20.04
N ALA A 498 -44.29 20.64 19.29
CA ALA A 498 -42.96 20.41 18.75
C ALA A 498 -42.51 21.64 17.95
N VAL A 499 -41.21 21.86 17.87
CA VAL A 499 -40.58 22.94 17.08
C VAL A 499 -39.56 22.35 16.13
N SER A 500 -39.19 23.12 15.12
CA SER A 500 -38.12 22.73 14.19
C SER A 500 -36.78 23.01 14.85
N VAL A 501 -35.78 22.12 14.73
CA VAL A 501 -34.44 22.37 15.31
C VAL A 501 -33.82 23.69 14.82
N SER A 502 -34.18 24.15 13.62
CA SER A 502 -33.77 25.45 13.11
C SER A 502 -34.20 26.65 13.95
N THR A 503 -35.28 26.57 14.73
CA THR A 503 -35.72 27.72 15.55
C THR A 503 -34.82 27.93 16.77
N VAL A 504 -34.06 26.91 17.18
CA VAL A 504 -33.10 26.99 18.29
C VAL A 504 -31.89 27.88 17.94
N VAL A 505 -31.63 28.10 16.66
CA VAL A 505 -30.58 29.03 16.18
C VAL A 505 -30.85 30.46 16.66
N GLU A 506 -32.12 30.87 16.64
CA GLU A 506 -32.57 32.23 17.01
C GLU A 506 -32.86 32.36 18.50
N ASP A 507 -32.90 31.24 19.24
CA ASP A 507 -33.18 31.22 20.67
C ASP A 507 -32.01 31.78 21.48
N GLU A 508 -32.18 32.99 22.02
CA GLU A 508 -31.19 33.69 22.84
C GLU A 508 -30.92 33.00 24.18
N SER A 509 -31.85 32.16 24.67
CA SER A 509 -31.65 31.41 25.92
C SER A 509 -30.57 30.33 25.81
N VAL A 510 -30.22 29.92 24.58
CA VAL A 510 -29.11 29.02 24.28
C VAL A 510 -28.02 29.82 23.57
N PRO A 511 -27.00 30.34 24.31
CA PRO A 511 -26.01 31.22 23.71
C PRO A 511 -25.06 30.45 22.78
N TRP A 512 -24.59 31.14 21.74
CA TRP A 512 -23.50 30.64 20.91
C TRP A 512 -22.19 30.61 21.69
N GLN A 513 -21.50 29.47 21.65
CA GLN A 513 -20.18 29.30 22.22
C GLN A 513 -19.14 29.27 21.10
N LYS A 514 -18.08 30.08 21.24
CA LYS A 514 -16.94 30.02 20.33
C LYS A 514 -16.00 28.91 20.77
N VAL A 515 -15.77 27.95 19.89
CA VAL A 515 -15.00 26.75 20.20
C VAL A 515 -13.96 26.49 19.11
N VAL A 516 -12.81 25.95 19.52
CA VAL A 516 -11.77 25.47 18.62
C VAL A 516 -11.91 23.96 18.56
N LEU A 517 -12.39 23.44 17.43
CA LEU A 517 -12.66 22.00 17.30
C LEU A 517 -11.41 21.18 16.95
N MET A 518 -10.47 21.77 16.21
CA MET A 518 -9.21 21.10 15.86
C MET A 518 -8.13 22.13 15.51
N GLU A 519 -6.87 21.81 15.75
CA GLU A 519 -5.73 22.50 15.14
C GLU A 519 -5.47 21.89 13.75
N GLY A 520 -5.94 22.55 12.70
CA GLY A 520 -5.70 22.10 11.32
C GLY A 520 -4.34 22.54 10.80
N ALA A 521 -3.91 21.97 9.67
CA ALA A 521 -2.68 22.39 8.96
C ALA A 521 -2.70 23.87 8.50
N LYS A 522 -3.87 24.51 8.48
CA LYS A 522 -4.07 25.95 8.18
C LYS A 522 -4.36 26.80 9.44
N GLY A 523 -4.22 26.23 10.64
CA GLY A 523 -4.54 26.86 11.92
C GLY A 523 -5.79 26.29 12.61
N PRO A 524 -6.13 26.79 13.81
CA PRO A 524 -7.28 26.32 14.58
C PRO A 524 -8.60 26.57 13.86
N VAL A 525 -9.42 25.53 13.72
CA VAL A 525 -10.78 25.60 13.17
C VAL A 525 -11.69 26.19 14.23
N ASN A 526 -11.86 27.50 14.16
CA ASN A 526 -12.76 28.26 15.02
C ASN A 526 -14.19 28.14 14.50
N THR A 527 -15.13 27.76 15.35
CA THR A 527 -16.54 27.64 14.96
C THR A 527 -17.44 28.10 16.11
N LEU A 528 -18.70 28.40 15.80
CA LEU A 528 -19.71 28.71 16.81
C LEU A 528 -20.62 27.49 16.98
N VAL A 529 -20.88 27.12 18.22
CA VAL A 529 -21.70 25.96 18.59
C VAL A 529 -22.81 26.35 19.56
N LYS A 530 -23.99 25.74 19.41
CA LYS A 530 -25.01 25.67 20.47
C LYS A 530 -25.24 24.21 20.84
N CYS A 531 -25.33 23.94 22.12
CA CYS A 531 -25.71 22.63 22.66
C CYS A 531 -26.87 22.81 23.63
N CYS A 532 -27.90 21.99 23.52
CA CYS A 532 -28.99 21.95 24.50
C CYS A 532 -29.64 20.57 24.50
N ARG A 533 -30.43 20.29 25.55
CA ARG A 533 -31.26 19.08 25.61
C ARG A 533 -32.58 19.32 24.90
N VAL A 534 -33.04 18.30 24.20
CA VAL A 534 -34.33 18.27 23.50
C VAL A 534 -34.96 16.90 23.64
N VAL A 535 -36.28 16.80 23.47
CA VAL A 535 -36.97 15.51 23.45
C VAL A 535 -37.38 15.18 22.03
N GLU A 536 -37.06 13.97 21.60
CA GLU A 536 -37.37 13.47 20.28
C GLU A 536 -38.90 13.43 20.03
N VAL A 537 -39.31 13.64 18.78
CA VAL A 537 -40.69 13.44 18.32
C VAL A 537 -40.74 12.17 17.48
N LEU A 538 -41.51 11.18 17.91
CA LEU A 538 -41.74 9.93 17.19
C LEU A 538 -42.72 10.13 16.02
N GLU A 539 -42.80 9.17 15.10
CA GLU A 539 -43.67 9.24 13.91
C GLU A 539 -45.17 9.43 14.25
N ASP A 540 -45.62 8.85 15.35
CA ASP A 540 -47.00 9.00 15.85
C ASP A 540 -47.25 10.32 16.60
N GLY A 541 -46.23 11.18 16.68
CA GLY A 541 -46.23 12.49 17.33
C GLY A 541 -45.95 12.45 18.84
N ARG A 542 -45.77 11.26 19.43
CA ARG A 542 -45.42 11.14 20.86
C ARG A 542 -43.98 11.58 21.14
N ASP A 543 -43.71 11.87 22.41
CA ASP A 543 -42.36 12.16 22.87
C ASP A 543 -41.53 10.86 22.98
N GLY A 544 -40.29 10.94 22.55
CA GLY A 544 -39.32 9.86 22.62
C GLY A 544 -38.27 10.08 23.72
N GLU A 545 -37.05 9.69 23.39
CA GLU A 545 -35.89 9.87 24.26
C GLU A 545 -35.48 11.34 24.37
N GLU A 546 -34.83 11.67 25.49
CA GLU A 546 -34.18 12.95 25.63
C GLU A 546 -32.76 12.89 25.05
N LEU A 547 -32.45 13.80 24.13
CA LEU A 547 -31.23 13.79 23.33
C LEU A 547 -30.51 15.14 23.44
N TRP A 548 -29.21 15.12 23.16
CA TRP A 548 -28.44 16.33 22.89
C TRP A 548 -28.74 16.82 21.48
N LEU A 549 -29.08 18.11 21.35
CA LEU A 549 -29.08 18.84 20.09
C LEU A 549 -27.78 19.64 19.98
N TYR A 550 -26.98 19.33 18.98
CA TYR A 550 -25.73 19.99 18.65
C TYR A 550 -25.90 20.80 17.36
N ILE A 551 -25.64 22.11 17.42
CA ILE A 551 -25.77 23.01 16.28
C ILE A 551 -24.42 23.66 16.03
N ARG A 552 -23.89 23.50 14.80
CA ARG A 552 -22.61 24.07 14.40
C ARG A 552 -22.79 25.08 13.27
N LYS A 553 -22.22 26.27 13.44
CA LYS A 553 -22.13 27.30 12.41
C LYS A 553 -20.70 27.37 11.86
N TYR A 554 -20.57 27.07 10.58
CA TYR A 554 -19.32 27.10 9.82
C TYR A 554 -18.92 28.54 9.46
N GLU A 555 -17.65 28.75 9.11
CA GLU A 555 -17.12 30.06 8.72
C GLU A 555 -17.82 30.64 7.48
N ASP A 556 -18.27 29.77 6.56
CA ASP A 556 -19.04 30.15 5.38
C ASP A 556 -20.52 30.48 5.67
N GLY A 557 -20.91 30.45 6.96
CA GLY A 557 -22.27 30.73 7.41
C GLY A 557 -23.23 29.54 7.35
N ARG A 558 -22.82 28.38 6.82
CA ARG A 558 -23.66 27.18 6.83
C ARG A 558 -23.87 26.69 8.25
N ILE A 559 -25.07 26.17 8.53
CA ILE A 559 -25.43 25.61 9.84
C ILE A 559 -25.78 24.13 9.66
N LYS A 560 -25.10 23.26 10.42
CA LYS A 560 -25.45 21.84 10.55
C LYS A 560 -26.02 21.56 11.93
N TYR A 561 -26.87 20.54 12.00
CA TYR A 561 -27.59 20.09 13.19
C TYR A 561 -27.31 18.62 13.37
N ALA A 562 -27.08 18.18 14.60
CA ALA A 562 -26.92 16.78 14.96
C ALA A 562 -27.66 16.45 16.25
N LEU A 563 -28.12 15.21 16.37
CA LEU A 563 -28.64 14.63 17.60
C LEU A 563 -27.66 13.62 18.19
N SER A 564 -27.64 13.49 19.52
CA SER A 564 -26.88 12.46 20.20
C SER A 564 -27.62 11.91 21.43
N ASN A 565 -27.57 10.58 21.61
CA ASN A 565 -28.04 9.88 22.82
C ASN A 565 -26.97 9.81 23.93
N ALA A 566 -25.86 10.55 23.81
CA ALA A 566 -24.86 10.60 24.86
C ALA A 566 -25.53 10.97 26.22
N PRO A 567 -25.06 10.40 27.34
CA PRO A 567 -25.62 10.62 28.68
C PRO A 567 -25.80 12.10 29.03
N PHE A 568 -26.73 12.38 29.95
CA PHE A 568 -27.06 13.75 30.35
C PHE A 568 -25.86 14.49 30.99
N ASP A 569 -24.95 13.73 31.63
CA ASP A 569 -23.74 14.18 32.29
C ASP A 569 -22.52 14.20 31.35
N THR A 570 -22.72 13.94 30.06
CA THR A 570 -21.66 14.03 29.05
C THR A 570 -21.13 15.46 28.99
N ASP A 571 -19.81 15.60 29.18
CA ASP A 571 -19.13 16.88 28.97
C ASP A 571 -19.32 17.34 27.51
N ILE A 572 -19.54 18.64 27.32
CA ILE A 572 -19.68 19.28 26.01
C ILE A 572 -18.43 19.02 25.14
N GLN A 573 -17.25 18.86 25.75
CA GLN A 573 -16.04 18.45 25.03
C GLN A 573 -16.16 17.07 24.37
N GLY A 574 -16.90 16.14 24.98
CA GLY A 574 -17.21 14.84 24.37
C GLY A 574 -18.02 14.99 23.07
N LEU A 575 -19.00 15.89 23.06
CA LEU A 575 -19.77 16.21 21.84
C LEU A 575 -18.92 16.93 20.78
N HIS A 576 -17.99 17.81 21.20
CA HIS A 576 -17.03 18.44 20.29
C HIS A 576 -16.10 17.42 19.65
N HIS A 577 -15.65 16.44 20.44
CA HIS A 577 -14.84 15.32 19.96
C HIS A 577 -15.62 14.46 18.96
N ALA A 578 -16.86 14.08 19.26
CA ALA A 578 -17.70 13.34 18.32
C ALA A 578 -17.89 14.11 17.00
N ALA A 579 -18.12 15.43 17.06
CA ALA A 579 -18.26 16.29 15.89
C ALA A 579 -16.98 16.34 15.02
N THR A 580 -15.79 16.14 15.59
CA THR A 580 -14.52 16.12 14.83
C THR A 580 -14.23 14.75 14.25
N LEU A 581 -14.59 13.67 14.95
CA LEU A 581 -14.42 12.28 14.48
C LEU A 581 -15.31 11.91 13.28
N ARG A 582 -16.35 12.70 12.99
CA ARG A 582 -17.22 12.52 11.81
C ARG A 582 -16.57 12.95 10.49
N TRP A 583 -15.72 13.97 10.51
CA TRP A 583 -15.14 14.58 9.30
C TRP A 583 -14.23 13.66 8.45
N PRO A 584 -13.43 12.73 9.03
CA PRO A 584 -12.49 11.93 8.26
C PRO A 584 -13.08 10.98 7.21
N ILE A 585 -14.35 10.57 7.32
CA ILE A 585 -15.01 9.79 6.25
C ILE A 585 -15.24 10.63 4.99
N GLU A 586 -15.63 11.90 5.15
CA GLU A 586 -15.79 12.85 4.05
C GLU A 586 -14.42 13.06 3.36
N GLN A 587 -13.35 13.21 4.16
CA GLN A 587 -11.98 13.27 3.65
C GLN A 587 -11.58 11.98 2.91
N SER A 588 -11.91 10.81 3.45
CA SER A 588 -11.60 9.52 2.81
C SER A 588 -12.25 9.42 1.43
N PHE A 589 -13.51 9.84 1.28
CA PHE A 589 -14.16 9.87 -0.03
C PHE A 589 -13.54 10.90 -0.98
N GLN A 590 -13.16 12.08 -0.46
CA GLN A 590 -12.52 13.10 -1.28
C GLN A 590 -11.18 12.58 -1.83
N GLU A 591 -10.35 11.98 -0.99
CA GLU A 591 -9.08 11.38 -1.38
C GLU A 591 -9.29 10.18 -2.33
N CYS A 592 -10.23 9.28 -2.01
CA CYS A 592 -10.50 8.12 -2.86
C CYS A 592 -11.02 8.51 -4.25
N LYS A 593 -11.92 9.51 -4.35
CA LYS A 593 -12.44 9.99 -5.64
C LYS A 593 -11.41 10.83 -6.38
N GLY A 594 -10.88 11.86 -5.72
CA GLY A 594 -9.96 12.81 -6.34
C GLY A 594 -8.62 12.20 -6.73
N LEU A 595 -8.09 11.30 -5.89
CA LEU A 595 -6.73 10.80 -6.06
C LEU A 595 -6.66 9.34 -6.45
N LEU A 596 -7.66 8.50 -6.18
CA LEU A 596 -7.58 7.05 -6.43
C LEU A 596 -8.63 6.53 -7.41
N GLY A 597 -9.41 7.42 -8.04
CA GLY A 597 -10.36 7.04 -9.08
C GLY A 597 -11.49 6.15 -8.61
N MET A 598 -11.96 6.33 -7.37
CA MET A 598 -13.10 5.62 -6.82
C MET A 598 -14.35 5.68 -7.73
N ASP A 599 -14.53 6.76 -8.48
CA ASP A 599 -15.62 7.00 -9.42
C ASP A 599 -15.24 6.80 -10.90
N HIS A 600 -14.02 6.34 -11.20
CA HIS A 600 -13.52 6.14 -12.56
C HIS A 600 -13.89 4.77 -13.16
N TYR A 601 -14.46 3.85 -12.38
CA TYR A 601 -14.76 2.49 -12.84
C TYR A 601 -15.83 2.42 -13.94
N GLU A 602 -15.68 1.40 -14.78
CA GLU A 602 -16.54 1.12 -15.95
C GLU A 602 -17.20 -0.26 -15.88
N THR A 603 -17.07 -0.95 -14.75
CA THR A 603 -17.70 -2.26 -14.54
C THR A 603 -19.23 -2.17 -14.44
N ARG A 604 -19.89 -3.24 -14.89
CA ARG A 604 -21.36 -3.42 -14.83
C ARG A 604 -21.77 -4.48 -13.81
N SER A 605 -20.87 -5.41 -13.51
CA SER A 605 -21.13 -6.54 -12.61
C SER A 605 -21.14 -6.12 -11.15
N TYR A 606 -21.98 -6.76 -10.34
CA TYR A 606 -22.06 -6.58 -8.90
C TYR A 606 -20.71 -6.85 -8.21
N ILE A 607 -20.08 -7.97 -8.53
CA ILE A 607 -18.76 -8.36 -7.99
C ILE A 607 -17.70 -7.32 -8.38
N GLY A 608 -17.65 -6.94 -9.65
CA GLY A 608 -16.66 -5.96 -10.11
C GLY A 608 -16.77 -4.60 -9.43
N TRP A 609 -17.97 -4.15 -9.06
CA TRP A 609 -18.13 -2.93 -8.27
C TRP A 609 -17.51 -3.08 -6.88
N HIS A 610 -17.83 -4.16 -6.17
CA HIS A 610 -17.30 -4.41 -4.81
C HIS A 610 -15.78 -4.60 -4.83
N ARG A 611 -15.26 -5.34 -5.81
CA ARG A 611 -13.82 -5.54 -5.98
C ARG A 611 -13.09 -4.23 -6.29
N HIS A 612 -13.65 -3.37 -7.14
CA HIS A 612 -13.10 -2.02 -7.38
C HIS A 612 -13.03 -1.21 -6.08
N MET A 613 -14.14 -1.14 -5.34
CA MET A 613 -14.17 -0.39 -4.07
C MET A 613 -13.17 -0.93 -3.06
N LEU A 614 -13.04 -2.26 -2.95
CA LEU A 614 -12.07 -2.89 -2.08
C LEU A 614 -10.62 -2.57 -2.49
N LEU A 615 -10.29 -2.63 -3.79
CA LEU A 615 -8.94 -2.29 -4.26
C LEU A 615 -8.61 -0.80 -4.09
N VAL A 616 -9.59 0.10 -4.23
CA VAL A 616 -9.44 1.52 -3.90
C VAL A 616 -9.17 1.72 -2.41
N MET A 617 -9.93 1.05 -1.55
CA MET A 617 -9.71 1.07 -0.09
C MET A 617 -8.31 0.52 0.28
N VAL A 618 -7.89 -0.58 -0.35
CA VAL A 618 -6.54 -1.15 -0.19
C VAL A 618 -5.45 -0.18 -0.66
N ALA A 619 -5.65 0.54 -1.76
CA ALA A 619 -4.72 1.57 -2.23
C ALA A 619 -4.68 2.77 -1.27
N HIS A 620 -5.82 3.22 -0.76
CA HIS A 620 -5.95 4.32 0.18
C HIS A 620 -5.24 4.02 1.51
N LEU A 621 -5.41 2.81 2.06
CA LEU A 621 -4.71 2.40 3.28
C LEU A 621 -3.19 2.42 3.11
N PHE A 622 -2.66 2.02 1.96
CA PHE A 622 -1.22 2.14 1.71
C PHE A 622 -0.76 3.61 1.82
N VAL A 623 -1.51 4.55 1.26
CA VAL A 623 -1.22 5.99 1.34
C VAL A 623 -1.26 6.47 2.80
N LEU A 624 -2.24 6.05 3.58
CA LEU A 624 -2.37 6.38 5.00
C LEU A 624 -1.22 5.79 5.84
N GLU A 625 -0.84 4.54 5.61
CA GLU A 625 0.30 3.90 6.30
C GLU A 625 1.61 4.62 6.02
N VAL A 626 1.82 5.02 4.76
CA VAL A 626 2.98 5.83 4.37
C VAL A 626 2.93 7.17 5.11
N ARG A 627 1.81 7.90 5.05
CA ARG A 627 1.64 9.18 5.75
C ARG A 627 2.05 9.10 7.22
N HIS A 628 1.48 8.14 7.93
CA HIS A 628 1.68 7.97 9.37
C HIS A 628 3.15 7.68 9.73
N GLN A 629 3.86 6.90 8.91
CA GLN A 629 5.28 6.61 9.12
C GLN A 629 6.19 7.82 8.91
N PHE A 630 5.88 8.70 7.95
CA PHE A 630 6.70 9.88 7.66
C PHE A 630 6.39 11.07 8.57
N VAL A 631 5.14 11.25 9.00
CA VAL A 631 4.78 12.24 10.03
C VAL A 631 5.44 11.91 11.37
N LYS A 632 5.47 10.63 11.79
CA LYS A 632 6.16 10.21 13.03
C LYS A 632 7.67 10.45 13.00
N LYS A 633 8.31 10.52 11.83
CA LYS A 633 9.75 10.80 11.70
C LYS A 633 10.11 12.29 11.76
N LYS A 634 9.15 13.19 11.55
CA LYS A 634 9.37 14.65 11.63
C LYS A 634 9.33 15.19 13.07
N ILE A 635 8.86 14.41 14.04
CA ILE A 635 8.83 14.79 15.46
C ILE A 635 9.98 14.08 16.18
N PRO A 636 11.05 14.79 16.61
CA PRO A 636 12.11 14.18 17.41
C PRO A 636 11.54 13.59 18.70
N GLU A 637 12.03 12.42 19.12
CA GLU A 637 11.63 11.75 20.38
C GLU A 637 11.82 12.64 21.62
N SER A 638 12.61 13.70 21.54
CA SER A 638 12.82 14.68 22.61
C SER A 638 11.60 15.56 22.93
N ILE A 639 10.52 15.52 22.14
CA ILE A 639 9.31 16.35 22.34
C ILE A 639 8.13 15.53 22.89
N ARG A 640 8.26 14.20 23.04
CA ARG A 640 7.17 13.33 23.54
C ARG A 640 7.08 13.20 25.06
N SER A 641 7.94 13.87 25.81
CA SER A 641 7.97 13.84 27.27
C SER A 641 7.99 15.25 27.86
N SER A 642 6.94 16.02 27.60
CA SER A 642 6.66 17.29 28.27
C SER A 642 5.16 17.56 28.30
#